data_AF-A0A5M9MNY0-F1
#
_entry.id   AF-A0A5M9MNY0-F1
#
_cell.length_a   1.000
_cell.length_b   1.000
_cell.length_c   1.000
_cell.angle_alpha   90.00
_cell.angle_beta   90.00
_cell.angle_gamma   90.00
#
_symmetry.space_group_name_H-M   'P 1'
#
loop_
_entity.id
_entity.type
_entity.pdbx_description
1 polymer ?
#
loop_
_entity_poly.entity_id
_entity_poly.type
_entity_poly.pdbx_seq_one_letter_code
_entity_poly.pdbx_strand_id
1 'polypeptide(L)'
;MATDTSKYKLNHTMLRVKDPKRSLEFYKFLGLNQIQQLDFPENKFSLYFLGYNGPKSLQGETHFTDRHALLELTHNYGTEDDPNYSVVNGNTEPHRGFGHIAISVDNIELACKRLEDAGYLFQKKLTEGRMRNIAFVKDPDGYWVEIIRRHDEDVGNTTDPANYRFNHTMLRVKSAEASLKFYQEVMGMTLLRTMENKDAEFNLYFLGYPATSPKLQEGAKNPVAEWEGLLELTWNYGTEKQEGQVYHNGNIEPQGFGHICVSVDDLNAACDRLESLKVNWKKRLTDGRMRNVAFVLDPDNYWVEVVQNEAHKRTGDCVTERLHIATTATGKGRSANINMETTSGKPPPMNPDDESGINRVLDTLQIPRGLAQRKESPCEQNTPLQSAVAHSPAYNAHTPTPSALDGKLDPIGGVAGGPSPSSSAFPTQPFISGAEKSQEPVVAFASDTSLANHYPPANWGFTLPTAESLNTIYANINSGPNGSQENSLSPDSLHLSHDMQQQPGVLLGQSWNNRDYDTDSGEEDEAENDVIEQISHRIGTLKIAGDGHLRFYGATSNLNLVDVSATQQRQRPDARTVRHDGQDILNHLRVGQAVDQALEDHLVELYFTWQNTSTYVVDKEMYMTARTKWRNEFDDTPFYSEVLTNAMCAIGSAFEARYHPTFITFPKSLSEFFADRAKALLEIELDSPCVATVQALVILSCHEGSSNRDARGWLYSGMSMRLAFDLGLHIDMTPYVEKGDISAFEADVRRTAFWGSYIADHFWGFYLGRPFRMSAGDITVPKPASNLGAEKESIWYPYGLHGDLEPSTSGVKNPNELISRQFAILWEIISPVGHILYGCSDIGRHDLQRLCHRVTDDLFAWKANLPSNLDIDLDNDAVPKLPHLLVLHMQYHQIVIFTHRPWVSKSYIQPRSPRQGPGYHHARRMCVESATDIARLLHLYEKHYTFRRMNNQVVAMIFSAALMLLYVTISNTSPSSRTSGDQIYNNTEMVAYLNLCFRALDELGQSFENAKRTRDFLVSLQRRWQAHMRRSGAKRQINNQPSSQQIAGSNSDSDASRKKSRTTAPHGHASFPFSTPAQAMAVPLGQAESQRVGQPLDPTRQLGACQPGDFDWIRSSDLQLLSSGLDEGGFSQLGSANYGEAALPSLSDIEPWWDSPGNGFGSPL
;
A
#
# COMPACT_ATOMS: atom_id res chain seq x y z
N MET A 1 14.79 19.01 -12.16
CA MET A 1 14.65 20.25 -12.98
C MET A 1 14.63 21.44 -12.01
N ALA A 2 14.53 22.69 -12.45
CA ALA A 2 14.25 23.78 -11.51
C ALA A 2 12.83 23.66 -10.94
N THR A 3 12.67 23.91 -9.64
CA THR A 3 11.37 24.03 -8.96
C THR A 3 10.66 25.33 -9.37
N ASP A 4 9.33 25.33 -9.34
CA ASP A 4 8.50 26.48 -9.66
C ASP A 4 7.72 26.94 -8.42
N THR A 5 8.22 28.01 -7.80
CA THR A 5 7.62 28.59 -6.58
C THR A 5 6.22 29.17 -6.79
N SER A 6 5.75 29.34 -8.03
CA SER A 6 4.36 29.75 -8.29
C SER A 6 3.34 28.64 -7.99
N LYS A 7 3.78 27.37 -7.95
CA LYS A 7 2.93 26.21 -7.60
C LYS A 7 2.92 25.88 -6.10
N TYR A 8 3.71 26.59 -5.30
CA TYR A 8 3.81 26.34 -3.86
C TYR A 8 2.51 26.69 -3.15
N LYS A 9 2.22 26.01 -2.03
CA LYS A 9 1.06 26.31 -1.17
C LYS A 9 1.50 26.37 0.29
N LEU A 10 1.04 27.39 1.03
CA LEU A 10 1.11 27.38 2.49
C LEU A 10 0.08 26.35 2.97
N ASN A 11 0.57 25.14 3.26
CA ASN A 11 -0.23 23.94 3.37
C ASN A 11 -0.88 23.80 4.75
N HIS A 12 -0.08 23.87 5.82
CA HIS A 12 -0.59 23.66 7.16
C HIS A 12 0.15 24.45 8.25
N THR A 13 -0.40 24.41 9.46
CA THR A 13 0.10 25.03 10.68
C THR A 13 -0.03 24.02 11.82
N MET A 14 1.05 23.76 12.54
CA MET A 14 1.09 22.73 13.59
C MET A 14 1.00 23.33 15.00
N LEU A 15 0.06 22.80 15.80
CA LEU A 15 -0.07 23.09 17.23
C LEU A 15 0.04 21.78 18.03
N ARG A 16 0.88 21.76 19.07
CA ARG A 16 0.84 20.68 20.08
C ARG A 16 -0.40 20.85 20.96
N VAL A 17 -1.12 19.77 21.24
CA VAL A 17 -2.35 19.74 22.05
C VAL A 17 -2.25 18.73 23.19
N LYS A 18 -2.89 19.02 24.34
CA LYS A 18 -2.88 18.15 25.51
C LYS A 18 -3.76 16.91 25.32
N ASP A 19 -5.01 17.13 24.90
CA ASP A 19 -6.00 16.08 24.64
C ASP A 19 -6.64 16.32 23.26
N PRO A 20 -6.39 15.45 22.27
CA PRO A 20 -6.93 15.63 20.94
C PRO A 20 -8.45 15.51 20.93
N LYS A 21 -9.09 14.86 21.91
CA LYS A 21 -10.57 14.71 21.93
C LYS A 21 -11.23 16.07 22.10
N ARG A 22 -10.81 16.84 23.10
CA ARG A 22 -11.27 18.21 23.36
C ARG A 22 -10.98 19.13 22.17
N SER A 23 -9.73 19.12 21.67
CA SER A 23 -9.31 20.07 20.63
C SER A 23 -9.94 19.73 19.26
N LEU A 24 -10.10 18.44 18.91
CA LEU A 24 -10.89 18.01 17.76
C LEU A 24 -12.37 18.44 17.87
N GLU A 25 -12.99 18.39 19.05
CA GLU A 25 -14.39 18.84 19.23
C GLU A 25 -14.54 20.34 18.98
N PHE A 26 -13.65 21.16 19.55
CA PHE A 26 -13.62 22.61 19.34
C PHE A 26 -13.44 22.99 17.86
N TYR A 27 -12.44 22.43 17.17
CA TYR A 27 -12.21 22.76 15.75
C TYR A 27 -13.31 22.22 14.83
N LYS A 28 -13.97 21.12 15.18
CA LYS A 28 -15.17 20.64 14.48
C LYS A 28 -16.38 21.56 14.72
N PHE A 29 -16.47 22.28 15.83
CA PHE A 29 -17.49 23.33 16.08
C PHE A 29 -17.24 24.62 15.28
N LEU A 30 -15.98 24.93 14.99
CA LEU A 30 -15.56 25.94 14.01
C LEU A 30 -15.77 25.47 12.55
N GLY A 31 -16.24 24.25 12.32
CA GLY A 31 -16.59 23.71 11.01
C GLY A 31 -15.47 22.95 10.29
N LEU A 32 -14.28 22.83 10.89
CA LEU A 32 -13.18 22.08 10.28
C LEU A 32 -13.49 20.58 10.29
N ASN A 33 -13.22 19.91 9.18
CA ASN A 33 -13.32 18.46 9.03
C ASN A 33 -11.94 17.83 9.24
N GLN A 34 -11.90 16.63 9.82
CA GLN A 34 -10.66 15.86 9.92
C GLN A 34 -10.38 15.23 8.56
N ILE A 35 -9.29 15.66 7.92
CA ILE A 35 -8.89 15.29 6.56
C ILE A 35 -7.99 14.05 6.55
N GLN A 36 -7.04 14.00 7.49
CA GLN A 36 -6.09 12.90 7.65
C GLN A 36 -5.77 12.69 9.14
N GLN A 37 -5.40 11.46 9.52
CA GLN A 37 -4.76 11.15 10.79
C GLN A 37 -3.55 10.26 10.52
N LEU A 38 -2.44 10.48 11.24
CA LEU A 38 -1.24 9.64 11.18
C LEU A 38 -0.84 9.26 12.60
N ASP A 39 -0.79 7.97 12.90
CA ASP A 39 -0.51 7.46 14.25
C ASP A 39 0.88 6.83 14.28
N PHE A 40 1.74 7.27 15.22
CA PHE A 40 3.11 6.81 15.39
C PHE A 40 3.28 6.15 16.77
N PRO A 41 2.66 4.98 17.02
CA PRO A 41 2.60 4.39 18.35
C PRO A 41 3.97 3.98 18.91
N GLU A 42 4.93 3.62 18.05
CA GLU A 42 6.32 3.34 18.44
C GLU A 42 7.03 4.59 18.99
N ASN A 43 6.67 5.78 18.48
CA ASN A 43 7.20 7.07 18.91
C ASN A 43 6.30 7.81 19.90
N LYS A 44 5.14 7.22 20.25
CA LYS A 44 4.13 7.75 21.18
C LYS A 44 3.54 9.12 20.79
N PHE A 45 3.21 9.33 19.51
CA PHE A 45 2.45 10.51 19.10
C PHE A 45 1.48 10.24 17.94
N SER A 46 0.48 11.10 17.79
CA SER A 46 -0.45 11.14 16.63
C SER A 46 -0.56 12.55 16.07
N LEU A 47 -0.75 12.64 14.75
CA LEU A 47 -0.98 13.86 13.99
C LEU A 47 -2.40 13.87 13.43
N TYR A 48 -3.14 14.96 13.62
CA TYR A 48 -4.51 15.14 13.13
C TYR A 48 -4.60 16.36 12.23
N PHE A 49 -4.85 16.17 10.93
CA PHE A 49 -4.98 17.26 9.97
C PHE A 49 -6.45 17.66 9.80
N LEU A 50 -6.75 18.94 10.01
CA LEU A 50 -8.09 19.53 10.02
C LEU A 50 -8.21 20.64 8.96
N GLY A 51 -9.34 20.73 8.26
CA GLY A 51 -9.59 21.81 7.30
C GLY A 51 -11.00 21.79 6.73
N TYR A 52 -11.37 22.81 5.96
CA TYR A 52 -12.72 22.90 5.37
C TYR A 52 -12.87 21.97 4.17
N ASN A 53 -13.95 21.17 4.14
CA ASN A 53 -14.20 20.17 3.11
C ASN A 53 -15.65 20.25 2.55
N GLY A 54 -15.91 19.51 1.47
CA GLY A 54 -17.22 19.45 0.81
C GLY A 54 -17.52 20.60 -0.16
N PRO A 55 -18.74 20.68 -0.73
CA PRO A 55 -19.07 21.53 -1.88
C PRO A 55 -18.96 23.05 -1.67
N LYS A 56 -18.67 23.52 -0.45
CA LYS A 56 -18.46 24.93 -0.11
C LYS A 56 -17.01 25.28 0.24
N SER A 57 -16.10 24.30 0.32
CA SER A 57 -14.66 24.53 0.49
C SER A 57 -14.05 25.05 -0.81
N LEU A 58 -12.99 25.87 -0.74
CA LEU A 58 -12.22 26.25 -1.92
C LEU A 58 -11.42 25.06 -2.49
N GLN A 59 -11.03 24.12 -1.61
CA GLN A 59 -10.20 22.97 -1.94
C GLN A 59 -11.01 21.73 -2.35
N GLY A 60 -12.30 21.65 -1.98
CA GLY A 60 -13.10 20.44 -2.13
C GLY A 60 -12.44 19.23 -1.44
N GLU A 61 -12.43 18.07 -2.11
CA GLU A 61 -11.91 16.79 -1.60
C GLU A 61 -10.45 16.47 -2.03
N THR A 62 -9.62 17.49 -2.33
CA THR A 62 -8.19 17.30 -2.69
C THR A 62 -7.34 16.62 -1.60
N HIS A 63 -6.20 16.06 -2.02
CA HIS A 63 -5.20 15.43 -1.13
C HIS A 63 -4.67 16.43 -0.09
N PHE A 64 -4.30 15.97 1.11
CA PHE A 64 -3.94 16.89 2.21
C PHE A 64 -2.74 17.80 1.87
N THR A 65 -1.72 17.29 1.17
CA THR A 65 -0.56 18.07 0.69
C THR A 65 -0.86 19.02 -0.48
N ASP A 66 -2.06 18.97 -1.07
CA ASP A 66 -2.49 19.83 -2.18
C ASP A 66 -3.46 20.94 -1.72
N ARG A 67 -3.58 21.15 -0.40
CA ARG A 67 -4.48 22.16 0.20
C ARG A 67 -3.73 23.41 0.64
N HIS A 68 -4.49 24.49 0.83
CA HIS A 68 -4.11 25.62 1.67
C HIS A 68 -4.72 25.46 3.08
N ALA A 69 -4.04 26.00 4.09
CA ALA A 69 -4.49 26.12 5.48
C ALA A 69 -5.25 24.91 6.07
N LEU A 70 -4.52 23.83 6.27
CA LEU A 70 -4.87 22.82 7.26
C LEU A 70 -4.31 23.21 8.64
N LEU A 71 -5.00 22.80 9.69
CA LEU A 71 -4.50 22.80 11.06
C LEU A 71 -4.03 21.38 11.39
N GLU A 72 -2.75 21.20 11.65
CA GLU A 72 -2.20 19.97 12.21
C GLU A 72 -2.23 20.08 13.75
N LEU A 73 -2.80 19.07 14.41
CA LEU A 73 -2.69 18.90 15.85
C LEU A 73 -1.74 17.73 16.14
N THR A 74 -0.67 17.98 16.89
CA THR A 74 0.25 16.95 17.38
C THR A 74 -0.08 16.62 18.82
N HIS A 75 -0.37 15.35 19.10
CA HIS A 75 -0.65 14.83 20.43
C HIS A 75 0.42 13.81 20.83
N ASN A 76 1.07 14.00 21.98
CA ASN A 76 2.02 13.05 22.55
C ASN A 76 1.29 12.17 23.58
N TYR A 77 1.40 10.84 23.47
CA TYR A 77 0.56 9.94 24.27
C TYR A 77 0.85 10.03 25.77
N GLY A 78 -0.20 10.24 26.57
CA GLY A 78 -0.15 10.41 28.02
C GLY A 78 -0.21 11.87 28.47
N THR A 79 -0.12 12.86 27.56
CA THR A 79 -0.35 14.26 27.93
C THR A 79 -1.80 14.52 28.33
N GLU A 80 -2.75 13.73 27.81
CA GLU A 80 -4.17 13.87 28.16
C GLU A 80 -4.45 13.50 29.62
N ASP A 81 -3.65 12.59 30.18
CA ASP A 81 -3.80 12.05 31.54
C ASP A 81 -2.91 12.76 32.58
N ASP A 82 -1.82 13.44 32.17
CA ASP A 82 -0.98 14.22 33.08
C ASP A 82 -1.64 15.57 33.43
N PRO A 83 -2.08 15.82 34.68
CA PRO A 83 -2.68 17.09 35.05
C PRO A 83 -1.72 18.28 34.92
N ASN A 84 -0.40 18.06 35.00
CA ASN A 84 0.62 19.11 34.99
C ASN A 84 1.05 19.54 33.58
N TYR A 85 0.88 18.67 32.57
CA TYR A 85 1.22 19.01 31.19
C TYR A 85 0.40 20.21 30.71
N SER A 86 1.09 21.17 30.09
CA SER A 86 0.48 22.34 29.44
C SER A 86 1.38 22.80 28.30
N VAL A 87 0.78 23.38 27.26
CA VAL A 87 1.48 23.94 26.10
C VAL A 87 1.48 25.45 26.17
N VAL A 88 2.51 26.12 25.61
CA VAL A 88 2.49 27.58 25.48
C VAL A 88 1.75 28.04 24.25
N ASN A 89 0.77 28.91 24.46
CA ASN A 89 -0.07 29.44 23.40
C ASN A 89 0.58 30.54 22.54
N GLY A 90 1.87 30.84 22.73
CA GLY A 90 2.59 31.90 22.02
C GLY A 90 2.21 33.35 22.40
N ASN A 91 1.32 33.56 23.37
CA ASN A 91 0.76 34.88 23.70
C ASN A 91 1.05 35.38 25.12
N THR A 92 1.55 34.52 26.01
CA THR A 92 1.91 34.87 27.39
C THR A 92 3.41 35.04 27.55
N GLU A 93 3.85 36.12 28.21
CA GLU A 93 5.26 36.31 28.57
C GLU A 93 5.76 35.17 29.50
N PRO A 94 7.02 34.73 29.39
CA PRO A 94 8.05 35.17 28.43
C PRO A 94 8.00 34.44 27.07
N HIS A 95 7.06 33.52 26.86
CA HIS A 95 7.02 32.62 25.70
C HIS A 95 6.20 33.17 24.53
N ARG A 96 6.31 34.47 24.24
CA ARG A 96 5.60 35.11 23.13
C ARG A 96 6.24 34.78 21.79
N GLY A 97 5.43 34.47 20.79
CA GLY A 97 5.86 34.22 19.42
C GLY A 97 4.67 34.12 18.50
N PHE A 98 4.25 32.89 18.18
CA PHE A 98 2.97 32.58 17.53
C PHE A 98 1.81 33.42 18.10
N GLY A 99 1.04 34.05 17.22
CA GLY A 99 -0.10 34.88 17.60
C GLY A 99 -1.39 34.09 17.67
N HIS A 100 -1.88 33.67 16.50
CA HIS A 100 -3.19 33.03 16.37
C HIS A 100 -3.29 32.32 15.04
N ILE A 101 -4.30 31.46 14.91
CA ILE A 101 -4.90 31.17 13.61
C ILE A 101 -6.17 31.99 13.46
N ALA A 102 -6.54 32.36 12.24
CA ALA A 102 -7.75 33.14 11.97
C ALA A 102 -8.74 32.38 11.10
N ILE A 103 -10.00 32.42 11.49
CA ILE A 103 -11.13 31.87 10.75
C ILE A 103 -11.98 33.05 10.22
N SER A 104 -12.13 33.15 8.90
CA SER A 104 -13.07 34.11 8.31
C SER A 104 -14.47 33.51 8.22
N VAL A 105 -15.48 34.29 8.61
CA VAL A 105 -16.87 33.83 8.80
C VAL A 105 -17.87 34.70 8.04
N ASP A 106 -19.02 34.11 7.71
CA ASP A 106 -20.09 34.75 6.95
C ASP A 106 -20.85 35.85 7.72
N ASN A 107 -21.03 35.68 9.03
CA ASN A 107 -21.61 36.66 9.92
C ASN A 107 -20.91 36.59 11.29
N ILE A 108 -20.16 37.63 11.67
CA ILE A 108 -19.27 37.58 12.84
C ILE A 108 -20.01 37.64 14.18
N GLU A 109 -21.09 38.43 14.29
CA GLU A 109 -21.91 38.48 15.51
C GLU A 109 -22.58 37.14 15.78
N LEU A 110 -23.16 36.50 14.76
CA LEU A 110 -23.81 35.19 14.92
C LEU A 110 -22.77 34.07 15.10
N ALA A 111 -21.59 34.16 14.49
CA ALA A 111 -20.48 33.25 14.73
C ALA A 111 -19.99 33.29 16.18
N CYS A 112 -19.73 34.50 16.69
CA CYS A 112 -19.27 34.70 18.07
C CYS A 112 -20.35 34.28 19.07
N LYS A 113 -21.62 34.63 18.81
CA LYS A 113 -22.74 34.16 19.63
C LYS A 113 -22.84 32.64 19.64
N ARG A 114 -22.69 31.96 18.49
CA ARG A 114 -22.74 30.48 18.44
C ARG A 114 -21.64 29.84 19.31
N LEU A 115 -20.47 30.45 19.38
CA LEU A 115 -19.35 30.01 20.24
C LEU A 115 -19.63 30.29 21.73
N GLU A 116 -20.21 31.44 22.05
CA GLU A 116 -20.59 31.84 23.42
C GLU A 116 -21.76 31.01 23.97
N ASP A 117 -22.81 30.78 23.17
CA ASP A 117 -23.95 29.90 23.49
C ASP A 117 -23.52 28.44 23.72
N ALA A 118 -22.35 28.03 23.18
CA ALA A 118 -21.72 26.73 23.42
C ALA A 118 -20.72 26.70 24.58
N GLY A 119 -20.51 27.84 25.26
CA GLY A 119 -19.65 27.94 26.45
C GLY A 119 -18.15 28.06 26.19
N TYR A 120 -17.72 28.29 24.94
CA TYR A 120 -16.29 28.47 24.65
C TYR A 120 -15.77 29.80 25.19
N LEU A 121 -14.58 29.77 25.78
CA LEU A 121 -13.97 30.94 26.43
C LEU A 121 -13.43 31.91 25.40
N PHE A 122 -13.67 33.21 25.59
CA PHE A 122 -13.07 34.27 24.78
C PHE A 122 -11.86 34.88 25.49
N GLN A 123 -10.82 35.21 24.72
CA GLN A 123 -9.79 36.17 25.12
C GLN A 123 -10.28 37.61 24.93
N LYS A 124 -11.11 37.85 23.91
CA LYS A 124 -11.73 39.14 23.61
C LYS A 124 -12.99 38.93 22.77
N LYS A 125 -14.14 39.40 23.26
CA LYS A 125 -15.42 39.40 22.51
C LYS A 125 -15.52 40.60 21.55
N LEU A 126 -16.53 40.60 20.67
CA LEU A 126 -16.83 41.74 19.79
C LEU A 126 -17.26 43.00 20.55
N THR A 127 -17.90 42.82 21.72
CA THR A 127 -18.35 43.90 22.60
C THR A 127 -17.21 44.58 23.37
N GLU A 128 -16.06 43.92 23.46
CA GLU A 128 -14.94 44.27 24.33
C GLU A 128 -13.83 45.02 23.57
N GLY A 129 -13.28 46.07 24.21
CA GLY A 129 -12.25 46.93 23.63
C GLY A 129 -12.77 47.93 22.59
N ARG A 130 -11.83 48.60 21.90
CA ARG A 130 -12.14 49.62 20.88
C ARG A 130 -12.45 49.02 19.49
N MET A 131 -11.83 47.89 19.15
CA MET A 131 -12.04 47.20 17.87
C MET A 131 -13.20 46.20 17.99
N ARG A 132 -14.28 46.43 17.23
CA ARG A 132 -15.51 45.60 17.22
C ARG A 132 -15.66 44.74 15.96
N ASN A 133 -14.60 44.66 15.15
CA ASN A 133 -14.53 43.96 13.87
C ASN A 133 -13.80 42.61 13.95
N ILE A 134 -13.22 42.29 15.12
CA ILE A 134 -12.47 41.05 15.41
C ILE A 134 -12.79 40.55 16.83
N ALA A 135 -12.79 39.24 17.00
CA ALA A 135 -12.89 38.57 18.30
C ALA A 135 -11.86 37.44 18.40
N PHE A 136 -11.43 37.09 19.61
CA PHE A 136 -10.52 35.99 19.86
C PHE A 136 -11.19 34.99 20.81
N VAL A 137 -11.51 33.81 20.28
CA VAL A 137 -11.95 32.65 21.08
C VAL A 137 -10.73 31.80 21.43
N LYS A 138 -10.74 31.12 22.58
CA LYS A 138 -9.68 30.20 23.00
C LYS A 138 -10.05 28.77 22.65
N ASP A 139 -9.08 28.04 22.16
CA ASP A 139 -9.17 26.58 22.05
C ASP A 139 -9.01 25.91 23.45
N PRO A 140 -9.16 24.58 23.56
CA PRO A 140 -9.10 23.87 24.84
C PRO A 140 -7.72 23.81 25.50
N ASP A 141 -6.66 24.17 24.77
CA ASP A 141 -5.27 24.24 25.22
C ASP A 141 -4.82 25.70 25.50
N GLY A 142 -5.60 26.69 25.04
CA GLY A 142 -5.42 28.11 25.31
C GLY A 142 -4.86 28.92 24.14
N TYR A 143 -4.67 28.32 22.96
CA TYR A 143 -4.36 29.02 21.71
C TYR A 143 -5.49 29.98 21.32
N TRP A 144 -5.12 31.08 20.69
CA TRP A 144 -6.07 32.10 20.25
C TRP A 144 -6.50 31.77 18.81
N VAL A 145 -7.81 31.74 18.60
CA VAL A 145 -8.41 31.70 17.27
C VAL A 145 -9.09 33.05 17.04
N GLU A 146 -8.57 33.83 16.09
CA GLU A 146 -9.24 35.04 15.64
C GLU A 146 -10.45 34.67 14.79
N ILE A 147 -11.58 35.35 15.03
CA ILE A 147 -12.76 35.31 14.18
C ILE A 147 -12.84 36.66 13.48
N ILE A 148 -12.85 36.64 12.14
CA ILE A 148 -12.91 37.85 11.29
C ILE A 148 -14.06 37.76 10.29
N ARG A 149 -14.58 38.89 9.83
CA ARG A 149 -15.57 38.89 8.73
C ARG A 149 -14.91 38.42 7.42
N ARG A 150 -15.60 37.56 6.68
CA ARG A 150 -15.23 37.11 5.31
C ARG A 150 -15.56 38.17 4.24
N HIS A 151 -16.49 39.08 4.53
CA HIS A 151 -16.91 40.17 3.66
C HIS A 151 -16.90 41.52 4.40
N ASP A 152 -17.08 42.63 3.67
CA ASP A 152 -17.09 43.98 4.26
C ASP A 152 -18.32 44.30 5.11
N GLU A 153 -19.37 43.47 5.01
CA GLU A 153 -20.62 43.47 5.78
C GLU A 153 -21.06 42.00 6.02
N ASP A 154 -21.83 41.74 7.08
CA ASP A 154 -22.25 40.38 7.47
C ASP A 154 -23.39 39.85 6.60
N VAL A 155 -23.25 38.62 6.10
CA VAL A 155 -24.18 38.05 5.11
C VAL A 155 -25.19 37.12 5.76
N GLY A 156 -26.45 37.57 5.78
CA GLY A 156 -27.61 36.77 6.14
C GLY A 156 -27.91 36.68 7.64
N ASN A 157 -29.08 36.13 7.95
CA ASN A 157 -29.66 36.05 9.31
C ASN A 157 -29.21 34.80 10.09
N THR A 158 -28.30 34.01 9.52
CA THR A 158 -27.79 32.74 10.07
C THR A 158 -26.35 32.54 9.62
N THR A 159 -25.49 32.08 10.51
CA THR A 159 -24.11 31.66 10.17
C THR A 159 -24.05 30.16 9.89
N ASP A 160 -23.34 29.76 8.82
CA ASP A 160 -23.10 28.37 8.45
C ASP A 160 -21.58 28.05 8.54
N PRO A 161 -21.14 27.12 9.41
CA PRO A 161 -19.74 26.71 9.50
C PRO A 161 -19.14 26.23 8.17
N ALA A 162 -19.95 25.75 7.22
CA ALA A 162 -19.46 25.35 5.89
C ALA A 162 -19.14 26.54 4.97
N ASN A 163 -19.51 27.77 5.34
CA ASN A 163 -19.10 29.01 4.67
C ASN A 163 -17.74 29.55 5.19
N TYR A 164 -17.15 28.95 6.23
CA TYR A 164 -15.96 29.49 6.88
C TYR A 164 -14.68 29.19 6.06
N ARG A 165 -13.59 29.91 6.35
CA ARG A 165 -12.24 29.70 5.80
C ARG A 165 -11.20 29.76 6.90
N PHE A 166 -10.17 28.92 6.84
CA PHE A 166 -8.97 29.12 7.67
C PHE A 166 -8.06 30.09 6.91
N ASN A 167 -8.18 31.37 7.28
CA ASN A 167 -7.67 32.48 6.50
C ASN A 167 -6.14 32.63 6.62
N HIS A 168 -5.64 32.82 7.84
CA HIS A 168 -4.23 33.10 8.07
C HIS A 168 -3.70 32.50 9.38
N THR A 169 -2.39 32.28 9.42
CA THR A 169 -1.62 31.98 10.64
C THR A 169 -0.72 33.17 10.96
N MET A 170 -0.73 33.65 12.21
CA MET A 170 0.04 34.82 12.64
C MET A 170 1.29 34.43 13.41
N LEU A 171 2.45 34.93 12.97
CA LEU A 171 3.73 34.86 13.68
C LEU A 171 4.23 36.26 14.03
N ARG A 172 4.80 36.43 15.22
CA ARG A 172 5.52 37.67 15.58
C ARG A 172 6.97 37.55 15.15
N VAL A 173 7.48 38.57 14.46
CA VAL A 173 8.83 38.59 13.91
C VAL A 173 9.64 39.79 14.39
N LYS A 174 10.92 39.56 14.67
CA LYS A 174 11.84 40.56 15.20
C LYS A 174 12.15 41.66 14.18
N SER A 175 12.25 41.30 12.89
CA SER A 175 12.52 42.26 11.81
C SER A 175 11.59 42.01 10.63
N ALA A 176 10.78 43.02 10.29
CA ALA A 176 9.96 43.01 9.09
C ALA A 176 10.80 42.82 7.82
N GLU A 177 11.93 43.54 7.70
CA GLU A 177 12.80 43.47 6.51
C GLU A 177 13.36 42.05 6.29
N ALA A 178 13.95 41.45 7.32
CA ALA A 178 14.54 40.12 7.21
C ALA A 178 13.49 39.04 6.91
N SER A 179 12.31 39.16 7.53
CA SER A 179 11.22 38.18 7.40
C SER A 179 10.51 38.30 6.06
N LEU A 180 10.17 39.51 5.62
CA LEU A 180 9.64 39.76 4.28
C LEU A 180 10.61 39.24 3.22
N LYS A 181 11.91 39.55 3.36
CA LYS A 181 12.94 39.04 2.44
C LYS A 181 12.97 37.50 2.41
N PHE A 182 12.95 36.84 3.57
CA PHE A 182 12.91 35.38 3.63
C PHE A 182 11.65 34.81 2.97
N TYR A 183 10.45 35.25 3.38
CA TYR A 183 9.21 34.67 2.86
C TYR A 183 8.98 35.00 1.37
N GLN A 184 9.46 36.14 0.87
CA GLN A 184 9.35 36.52 -0.54
C GLN A 184 10.45 35.91 -1.42
N GLU A 185 11.74 36.07 -1.09
CA GLU A 185 12.85 35.59 -1.94
C GLU A 185 13.13 34.10 -1.75
N VAL A 186 13.12 33.62 -0.50
CA VAL A 186 13.44 32.22 -0.18
C VAL A 186 12.22 31.33 -0.36
N MET A 187 11.09 31.65 0.26
CA MET A 187 9.88 30.81 0.15
C MET A 187 9.00 31.14 -1.06
N GLY A 188 9.23 32.25 -1.77
CA GLY A 188 8.51 32.58 -3.01
C GLY A 188 7.09 33.14 -2.83
N MET A 189 6.73 33.57 -1.60
CA MET A 189 5.43 34.17 -1.32
C MET A 189 5.33 35.59 -1.91
N THR A 190 4.12 36.02 -2.23
CA THR A 190 3.80 37.42 -2.56
C THR A 190 3.31 38.14 -1.31
N LEU A 191 3.75 39.39 -1.09
CA LEU A 191 3.14 40.29 -0.11
C LEU A 191 1.84 40.86 -0.69
N LEU A 192 0.70 40.57 -0.06
CA LEU A 192 -0.64 40.81 -0.60
C LEU A 192 -1.33 42.01 0.06
N ARG A 193 -1.02 42.28 1.34
CA ARG A 193 -1.60 43.37 2.13
C ARG A 193 -0.65 43.78 3.24
N THR A 194 -0.55 45.07 3.50
CA THR A 194 0.13 45.65 4.67
C THR A 194 -0.88 46.46 5.47
N MET A 195 -0.81 46.40 6.80
CA MET A 195 -1.55 47.30 7.69
C MET A 195 -0.55 47.99 8.63
N GLU A 196 -0.48 49.32 8.55
CA GLU A 196 0.40 50.12 9.42
C GLU A 196 -0.37 50.66 10.63
N ASN A 197 -0.09 50.14 11.83
CA ASN A 197 -0.73 50.58 13.07
C ASN A 197 0.24 51.43 13.90
N LYS A 198 0.72 52.53 13.32
CA LYS A 198 1.76 53.43 13.88
C LYS A 198 1.45 53.88 15.32
N ASP A 199 0.20 54.24 15.61
CA ASP A 199 -0.26 54.68 16.94
C ASP A 199 -0.27 53.55 18.00
N ALA A 200 -0.10 52.30 17.58
CA ALA A 200 0.00 51.11 18.43
C ALA A 200 1.39 50.43 18.34
N GLU A 201 2.35 51.05 17.65
CA GLU A 201 3.74 50.61 17.50
C GLU A 201 3.91 49.20 16.87
N PHE A 202 3.04 48.81 15.93
CA PHE A 202 3.22 47.59 15.13
C PHE A 202 2.72 47.72 13.69
N ASN A 203 3.21 46.84 12.82
CA ASN A 203 2.69 46.62 11.46
C ASN A 203 2.33 45.14 11.26
N LEU A 204 1.32 44.88 10.43
CA LEU A 204 0.93 43.54 9.96
C LEU A 204 1.24 43.41 8.46
N TYR A 205 1.81 42.28 8.07
CA TYR A 205 2.11 41.95 6.66
C TYR A 205 1.51 40.59 6.31
N PHE A 206 0.65 40.53 5.30
CA PHE A 206 -0.03 39.31 4.87
C PHE A 206 0.61 38.78 3.58
N LEU A 207 1.17 37.58 3.64
CA LEU A 207 1.83 36.91 2.54
C LEU A 207 1.11 35.62 2.14
N GLY A 208 1.23 35.22 0.88
CA GLY A 208 0.64 33.98 0.38
C GLY A 208 1.03 33.70 -1.08
N TYR A 209 0.44 32.66 -1.66
CA TYR A 209 0.70 32.23 -3.05
C TYR A 209 -0.50 32.59 -3.94
N PRO A 210 -0.40 33.61 -4.81
CA PRO A 210 -1.54 34.13 -5.55
C PRO A 210 -2.00 33.26 -6.72
N ALA A 211 -1.10 32.47 -7.32
CA ALA A 211 -1.42 31.63 -8.49
C ALA A 211 -2.33 30.44 -8.15
N THR A 212 -2.39 30.04 -6.87
CA THR A 212 -3.20 28.92 -6.35
C THR A 212 -4.41 29.36 -5.53
N SER A 213 -4.66 30.67 -5.43
CA SER A 213 -5.66 31.29 -4.55
C SER A 213 -6.75 32.06 -5.32
N PRO A 214 -7.88 32.44 -4.68
CA PRO A 214 -8.88 33.31 -5.29
C PRO A 214 -8.28 34.67 -5.71
N LYS A 215 -8.86 35.33 -6.72
CA LYS A 215 -8.47 36.70 -7.07
C LYS A 215 -8.70 37.64 -5.88
N LEU A 216 -7.80 38.61 -5.69
CA LEU A 216 -7.94 39.68 -4.70
C LEU A 216 -9.20 40.50 -4.97
N GLN A 217 -9.93 40.87 -3.92
CA GLN A 217 -11.10 41.75 -4.04
C GLN A 217 -10.66 43.22 -3.99
N GLU A 218 -10.30 43.77 -5.14
CA GLU A 218 -9.93 45.18 -5.29
C GLU A 218 -11.05 46.10 -4.75
N GLY A 219 -10.69 46.99 -3.81
CA GLY A 219 -11.60 47.94 -3.17
C GLY A 219 -12.26 47.48 -1.86
N ALA A 220 -12.18 46.19 -1.48
CA ALA A 220 -12.70 45.72 -0.19
C ALA A 220 -11.79 46.16 0.99
N LYS A 221 -12.36 46.37 2.18
CA LYS A 221 -11.61 46.74 3.41
C LYS A 221 -10.59 45.64 3.80
N ASN A 222 -10.93 44.38 3.52
CA ASN A 222 -10.00 43.24 3.62
C ASN A 222 -9.98 42.42 2.31
N PRO A 223 -9.11 42.76 1.34
CA PRO A 223 -9.08 42.12 0.01
C PRO A 223 -8.66 40.64 0.02
N VAL A 224 -8.20 40.13 1.17
CA VAL A 224 -7.75 38.74 1.38
C VAL A 224 -8.66 37.94 2.34
N ALA A 225 -9.80 38.48 2.77
CA ALA A 225 -10.72 37.80 3.70
C ALA A 225 -11.32 36.48 3.18
N GLU A 226 -11.39 36.35 1.85
CA GLU A 226 -11.85 35.15 1.13
C GLU A 226 -10.83 34.01 1.11
N TRP A 227 -9.54 34.30 1.36
CA TRP A 227 -8.46 33.35 1.09
C TRP A 227 -8.33 32.29 2.18
N GLU A 228 -7.67 31.19 1.81
CA GLU A 228 -7.12 30.19 2.72
C GLU A 228 -5.59 30.16 2.54
N GLY A 229 -4.84 29.97 3.62
CA GLY A 229 -3.38 29.78 3.53
C GLY A 229 -2.56 31.05 3.37
N LEU A 230 -2.84 32.07 4.19
CA LEU A 230 -1.99 33.24 4.35
C LEU A 230 -1.07 33.11 5.58
N LEU A 231 0.08 33.78 5.53
CA LEU A 231 0.95 34.05 6.66
C LEU A 231 0.82 35.53 7.05
N GLU A 232 0.38 35.82 8.28
CA GLU A 232 0.45 37.16 8.87
C GLU A 232 1.74 37.29 9.68
N LEU A 233 2.55 38.29 9.36
CA LEU A 233 3.72 38.68 10.15
C LEU A 233 3.41 39.94 10.95
N THR A 234 3.39 39.84 12.28
CA THR A 234 3.35 41.00 13.16
C THR A 234 4.77 41.43 13.53
N TRP A 235 5.19 42.61 13.10
CA TRP A 235 6.43 43.26 13.57
C TRP A 235 6.07 44.40 14.52
N ASN A 236 6.63 44.37 15.74
CA ASN A 236 6.45 45.42 16.75
C ASN A 236 7.69 46.33 16.70
N TYR A 237 7.51 47.64 16.76
CA TYR A 237 8.59 48.59 16.46
C TYR A 237 9.73 48.50 17.48
N GLY A 238 10.97 48.52 17.00
CA GLY A 238 12.16 48.47 17.85
C GLY A 238 12.61 47.07 18.24
N THR A 239 11.86 46.01 17.95
CA THR A 239 12.31 44.63 18.21
C THR A 239 13.55 44.27 17.39
N GLU A 240 13.70 44.86 16.21
CA GLU A 240 14.86 44.68 15.34
C GLU A 240 16.17 45.18 15.96
N LYS A 241 16.08 46.05 16.97
CA LYS A 241 17.20 46.65 17.71
C LYS A 241 17.56 45.90 19.00
N GLN A 242 16.76 44.92 19.41
CA GLN A 242 17.01 44.12 20.63
C GLN A 242 18.07 43.05 20.34
N GLU A 243 18.92 42.73 21.30
CA GLU A 243 19.92 41.66 21.14
C GLU A 243 19.30 40.26 21.35
N GLY A 244 19.90 39.23 20.75
CA GLY A 244 19.43 37.84 20.89
C GLY A 244 18.09 37.53 20.21
N GLN A 245 17.42 36.49 20.71
CA GLN A 245 16.09 36.04 20.26
C GLN A 245 14.99 36.82 20.98
N VAL A 246 14.08 37.44 20.23
CA VAL A 246 12.97 38.24 20.79
C VAL A 246 11.69 37.42 20.92
N TYR A 247 11.47 36.45 20.03
CA TYR A 247 10.25 35.64 20.00
C TYR A 247 10.53 34.14 20.14
N HIS A 248 9.71 33.49 20.95
CA HIS A 248 9.75 32.07 21.24
C HIS A 248 9.19 31.25 20.08
N ASN A 249 10.01 30.37 19.50
CA ASN A 249 9.66 29.61 18.31
C ASN A 249 8.71 28.42 18.55
N GLY A 250 8.25 28.21 19.79
CA GLY A 250 7.31 27.15 20.18
C GLY A 250 7.87 25.71 20.25
N ASN A 251 9.10 25.48 19.78
CA ASN A 251 9.73 24.16 19.78
C ASN A 251 10.70 23.95 20.94
N ILE A 252 11.31 25.03 21.43
CA ILE A 252 12.08 25.05 22.67
C ILE A 252 11.12 24.87 23.86
N GLU A 253 11.58 24.24 24.94
CA GLU A 253 10.78 24.08 26.16
C GLU A 253 10.52 25.42 26.88
N PRO A 254 9.29 25.68 27.37
CA PRO A 254 8.06 24.89 27.25
C PRO A 254 7.47 24.91 25.83
N GLN A 255 7.14 23.74 25.28
CA GLN A 255 6.67 23.62 23.89
C GLN A 255 5.23 24.11 23.64
N GLY A 256 4.90 24.40 22.37
CA GLY A 256 3.57 24.77 21.91
C GLY A 256 3.42 24.64 20.39
N PHE A 257 3.35 25.78 19.68
CA PHE A 257 3.40 25.86 18.22
C PHE A 257 4.60 25.07 17.64
N GLY A 258 4.38 24.28 16.59
CA GLY A 258 5.42 23.53 15.90
C GLY A 258 6.00 24.30 14.73
N HIS A 259 5.29 24.29 13.61
CA HIS A 259 5.78 24.79 12.33
C HIS A 259 4.62 25.34 11.49
N ILE A 260 5.00 26.12 10.47
CA ILE A 260 4.19 26.24 9.26
C ILE A 260 4.77 25.33 8.19
N CYS A 261 3.95 24.83 7.27
CA CYS A 261 4.40 23.96 6.18
C CYS A 261 4.12 24.57 4.82
N VAL A 262 5.08 24.47 3.90
CA VAL A 262 4.92 24.79 2.47
C VAL A 262 5.00 23.50 1.66
N SER A 263 3.94 23.17 0.93
CA SER A 263 3.97 22.08 -0.05
C SER A 263 4.47 22.58 -1.40
N VAL A 264 5.40 21.84 -2.00
CA VAL A 264 6.19 22.24 -3.18
C VAL A 264 5.97 21.32 -4.38
N ASP A 265 6.33 21.77 -5.59
CA ASP A 265 6.06 21.00 -6.81
C ASP A 265 7.01 19.83 -7.05
N ASP A 266 8.28 19.97 -6.68
CA ASP A 266 9.31 18.94 -6.66
C ASP A 266 10.16 19.14 -5.39
N LEU A 267 10.06 18.21 -4.43
CA LEU A 267 10.70 18.34 -3.12
C LEU A 267 12.23 18.33 -3.18
N ASN A 268 12.82 17.60 -4.12
CA ASN A 268 14.27 17.56 -4.27
C ASN A 268 14.76 18.87 -4.90
N ALA A 269 14.14 19.31 -6.00
CA ALA A 269 14.47 20.58 -6.64
C ALA A 269 14.22 21.79 -5.73
N ALA A 270 13.22 21.72 -4.84
CA ALA A 270 13.00 22.71 -3.79
C ALA A 270 14.15 22.74 -2.78
N CYS A 271 14.62 21.58 -2.31
CA CYS A 271 15.76 21.52 -1.39
C CYS A 271 17.07 21.97 -2.04
N ASP A 272 17.30 21.64 -3.32
CA ASP A 272 18.46 22.13 -4.09
C ASP A 272 18.45 23.66 -4.21
N ARG A 273 17.28 24.25 -4.51
CA ARG A 273 17.10 25.71 -4.54
C ARG A 273 17.36 26.32 -3.16
N LEU A 274 16.82 25.75 -2.10
CA LEU A 274 17.06 26.20 -0.72
C LEU A 274 18.55 26.12 -0.33
N GLU A 275 19.27 25.09 -0.76
CA GLU A 275 20.72 24.96 -0.53
C GLU A 275 21.51 26.05 -1.29
N SER A 276 21.17 26.31 -2.55
CA SER A 276 21.80 27.40 -3.33
C SER A 276 21.58 28.79 -2.72
N LEU A 277 20.46 28.99 -2.02
CA LEU A 277 20.12 30.20 -1.26
C LEU A 277 20.75 30.22 0.15
N LYS A 278 21.44 29.16 0.57
CA LYS A 278 22.17 29.03 1.85
C LYS A 278 21.28 29.27 3.07
N VAL A 279 20.09 28.66 3.07
CA VAL A 279 19.16 28.73 4.22
C VAL A 279 19.73 28.06 5.48
N ASN A 280 19.24 28.49 6.64
CA ASN A 280 19.48 27.78 7.89
C ASN A 280 18.63 26.50 7.92
N TRP A 281 19.27 25.33 7.92
CA TRP A 281 18.57 24.05 7.99
C TRP A 281 18.33 23.61 9.44
N LYS A 282 17.12 23.13 9.72
CA LYS A 282 16.79 22.35 10.93
C LYS A 282 16.91 20.85 10.67
N LYS A 283 16.53 20.39 9.47
CA LYS A 283 16.63 18.99 9.00
C LYS A 283 16.61 18.95 7.47
N ARG A 284 17.55 18.26 6.84
CA ARG A 284 17.60 18.01 5.38
C ARG A 284 16.90 16.69 5.01
N LEU A 285 16.68 16.44 3.72
CA LEU A 285 16.20 15.15 3.21
C LEU A 285 17.20 14.00 3.48
N THR A 286 18.48 14.32 3.60
CA THR A 286 19.57 13.38 3.96
C THR A 286 19.56 12.93 5.42
N ASP A 287 18.88 13.67 6.29
CA ASP A 287 19.12 13.61 7.74
C ASP A 287 18.14 12.64 8.43
N GLY A 288 18.70 11.60 9.04
CA GLY A 288 17.94 10.55 9.72
C GLY A 288 17.32 9.52 8.76
N ARG A 289 16.32 8.78 9.25
CA ARG A 289 15.63 7.72 8.47
C ARG A 289 14.49 8.26 7.58
N MET A 290 14.00 9.48 7.86
CA MET A 290 12.81 10.07 7.21
C MET A 290 13.25 11.02 6.08
N ARG A 291 13.07 10.62 4.82
CA ARG A 291 13.60 11.32 3.63
C ARG A 291 12.55 12.08 2.80
N ASN A 292 11.29 12.08 3.23
CA ASN A 292 10.14 12.68 2.54
C ASN A 292 9.75 14.08 3.08
N VAL A 293 10.53 14.63 4.01
CA VAL A 293 10.31 15.95 4.61
C VAL A 293 11.62 16.63 5.00
N ALA A 294 11.69 17.94 4.82
CA ALA A 294 12.77 18.78 5.30
C ALA A 294 12.23 19.97 6.12
N PHE A 295 13.07 20.55 6.97
CA PHE A 295 12.75 21.72 7.79
C PHE A 295 13.85 22.77 7.66
N VAL A 296 13.46 24.00 7.33
CA VAL A 296 14.32 25.19 7.36
C VAL A 296 13.93 26.09 8.54
N LEU A 297 14.82 26.99 8.93
CA LEU A 297 14.59 28.00 9.94
C LEU A 297 14.43 29.37 9.28
N ASP A 298 13.39 30.09 9.70
CA ASP A 298 13.21 31.50 9.32
C ASP A 298 14.12 32.44 10.18
N PRO A 299 14.11 33.77 9.96
CA PRO A 299 14.99 34.70 10.69
C PRO A 299 14.78 34.75 12.22
N ASP A 300 13.62 34.34 12.72
CA ASP A 300 13.31 34.24 14.16
C ASP A 300 13.47 32.80 14.71
N ASN A 301 13.89 31.86 13.85
CA ASN A 301 14.04 30.43 14.11
C ASN A 301 12.71 29.68 14.32
N TYR A 302 11.59 30.18 13.76
CA TYR A 302 10.43 29.33 13.53
C TYR A 302 10.77 28.26 12.50
N TRP A 303 10.19 27.07 12.66
CA TRP A 303 10.42 25.97 11.74
C TRP A 303 9.43 26.09 10.57
N VAL A 304 9.97 26.00 9.35
CA VAL A 304 9.19 25.92 8.12
C VAL A 304 9.42 24.54 7.52
N GLU A 305 8.39 23.71 7.56
CA GLU A 305 8.39 22.38 6.94
C GLU A 305 8.24 22.51 5.42
N VAL A 306 8.90 21.62 4.68
CA VAL A 306 8.84 21.51 3.23
C VAL A 306 8.47 20.07 2.85
N VAL A 307 7.33 19.89 2.17
CA VAL A 307 6.77 18.58 1.79
C VAL A 307 6.41 18.53 0.30
N GLN A 308 6.43 17.34 -0.29
CA GLN A 308 5.97 17.14 -1.66
C GLN A 308 4.47 17.40 -1.79
N ASN A 309 4.05 18.24 -2.73
CA ASN A 309 2.68 18.24 -3.19
C ASN A 309 2.46 17.03 -4.13
N GLU A 310 1.75 16.01 -3.65
CA GLU A 310 1.40 14.82 -4.44
C GLU A 310 0.58 15.10 -5.71
N ALA A 311 0.04 16.30 -5.90
CA ALA A 311 -0.59 16.71 -7.16
C ALA A 311 0.40 17.00 -8.30
N HIS A 312 1.63 17.41 -7.97
CA HIS A 312 2.66 17.83 -8.94
C HIS A 312 3.79 16.80 -9.14
N LYS A 313 3.96 15.88 -8.18
CA LYS A 313 4.88 14.74 -8.24
C LYS A 313 4.66 13.96 -9.55
N ARG A 314 5.72 13.84 -10.35
CA ARG A 314 5.63 13.30 -11.72
C ARG A 314 5.29 11.81 -11.68
N THR A 315 4.68 11.30 -12.74
CA THR A 315 4.21 9.91 -12.87
C THR A 315 5.32 8.87 -13.07
N GLY A 316 6.59 9.23 -12.82
CA GLY A 316 7.67 8.29 -12.51
C GLY A 316 7.78 7.98 -11.00
N ASP A 317 7.61 9.00 -10.15
CA ASP A 317 7.85 8.93 -8.70
C ASP A 317 6.55 8.85 -7.86
N CYS A 318 5.39 9.17 -8.44
CA CYS A 318 4.09 9.20 -7.75
C CYS A 318 3.32 7.87 -7.86
N VAL A 319 3.77 6.82 -7.16
CA VAL A 319 3.07 5.51 -7.08
C VAL A 319 2.82 5.04 -5.63
N THR A 320 3.46 5.65 -4.63
CA THR A 320 3.47 5.14 -3.23
C THR A 320 2.35 5.65 -2.30
N GLU A 321 1.75 6.82 -2.52
CA GLU A 321 0.91 7.47 -1.48
C GLU A 321 -0.56 7.75 -1.84
N ARG A 322 -0.97 7.73 -3.12
CA ARG A 322 -2.35 8.08 -3.55
C ARG A 322 -3.44 7.02 -3.24
N LEU A 323 -3.36 6.29 -2.13
CA LEU A 323 -4.36 5.28 -1.75
C LEU A 323 -4.64 5.17 -0.24
N HIS A 324 -4.64 6.30 0.47
CA HIS A 324 -5.14 6.40 1.85
C HIS A 324 -6.23 7.46 2.10
N ILE A 325 -6.54 8.34 1.13
CA ILE A 325 -7.51 9.45 1.31
C ILE A 325 -8.66 9.34 0.30
N ALA A 326 -9.52 8.32 0.44
CA ALA A 326 -10.68 8.14 -0.45
C ALA A 326 -11.87 7.31 0.10
N THR A 327 -12.04 7.08 1.43
CA THR A 327 -13.26 6.35 1.90
C THR A 327 -13.81 6.62 3.32
N THR A 328 -13.95 7.87 3.79
CA THR A 328 -14.94 8.19 4.87
C THR A 328 -15.34 9.66 4.92
N ALA A 329 -16.48 10.05 4.33
CA ALA A 329 -17.00 11.42 4.43
C ALA A 329 -18.55 11.59 4.35
N THR A 330 -19.37 10.55 4.58
CA THR A 330 -20.85 10.68 4.55
C THR A 330 -21.56 10.27 5.84
N GLY A 331 -21.48 11.15 6.84
CA GLY A 331 -22.68 11.58 7.58
C GLY A 331 -23.16 10.82 8.84
N LYS A 332 -22.76 11.35 10.01
CA LYS A 332 -23.54 11.43 11.29
C LYS A 332 -23.92 10.09 11.99
N GLY A 333 -23.83 9.95 13.32
CA GLY A 333 -23.34 10.85 14.37
C GLY A 333 -24.05 10.59 15.72
N ARG A 334 -23.31 10.78 16.83
CA ARG A 334 -23.74 10.67 18.26
C ARG A 334 -24.05 9.25 18.83
N SER A 335 -23.67 8.93 20.07
CA SER A 335 -22.38 8.97 20.81
C SER A 335 -22.65 8.78 22.32
N ALA A 336 -21.96 7.81 22.95
CA ALA A 336 -21.68 7.61 24.39
C ALA A 336 -20.92 6.24 24.46
N ASN A 337 -19.77 6.04 25.12
CA ASN A 337 -19.37 6.30 26.52
C ASN A 337 -20.19 5.43 27.50
N ILE A 338 -19.63 4.68 28.46
CA ILE A 338 -18.22 4.47 28.91
C ILE A 338 -18.17 3.06 29.59
N ASN A 339 -17.08 2.34 29.90
CA ASN A 339 -15.63 2.60 29.97
C ASN A 339 -14.79 1.35 29.52
N MET A 340 -13.49 1.32 29.82
CA MET A 340 -12.71 0.10 30.10
C MET A 340 -12.45 -0.04 31.61
N GLU A 341 -12.03 -1.21 32.06
CA GLU A 341 -11.10 -1.31 33.20
C GLU A 341 -9.89 -2.19 32.81
N THR A 342 -8.74 -1.92 33.40
CA THR A 342 -7.42 -2.35 32.89
C THR A 342 -6.70 -3.32 33.82
N THR A 343 -6.09 -4.36 33.25
CA THR A 343 -4.91 -5.02 33.85
C THR A 343 -3.76 -5.00 32.84
N SER A 344 -2.55 -4.74 33.31
CA SER A 344 -1.41 -4.34 32.46
C SER A 344 -0.26 -5.35 32.52
N GLY A 345 0.37 -5.56 31.37
CA GLY A 345 1.64 -6.30 31.23
C GLY A 345 2.64 -5.45 30.45
N LYS A 346 3.89 -5.36 30.92
CA LYS A 346 4.94 -4.55 30.26
C LYS A 346 5.70 -5.35 29.19
N PRO A 347 6.10 -4.72 28.07
CA PRO A 347 7.08 -5.30 27.14
C PRO A 347 8.51 -5.27 27.71
N PRO A 348 9.45 -6.05 27.14
CA PRO A 348 10.86 -6.08 27.54
C PRO A 348 11.62 -4.77 27.19
N PRO A 349 12.79 -4.51 27.80
CA PRO A 349 13.61 -3.32 27.54
C PRO A 349 14.31 -3.37 26.17
N MET A 350 14.72 -2.20 25.69
CA MET A 350 15.30 -1.98 24.36
C MET A 350 16.84 -2.08 24.36
N ASN A 351 17.43 -2.26 23.17
CA ASN A 351 18.88 -2.26 22.94
C ASN A 351 19.48 -0.85 23.15
N PRO A 352 20.57 -0.68 23.94
CA PRO A 352 21.18 0.63 24.22
C PRO A 352 21.57 1.46 22.99
N ASP A 353 21.99 0.83 21.89
CA ASP A 353 22.38 1.56 20.67
C ASP A 353 21.16 2.06 19.86
N ASP A 354 20.07 1.29 19.84
CA ASP A 354 18.79 1.76 19.27
C ASP A 354 18.16 2.84 20.17
N GLU A 355 18.32 2.73 21.49
CA GLU A 355 17.95 3.79 22.43
C GLU A 355 18.78 5.06 22.17
N SER A 356 20.10 4.96 22.01
CA SER A 356 20.99 6.07 21.63
C SER A 356 20.59 6.72 20.30
N GLY A 357 20.27 5.91 19.28
CA GLY A 357 19.85 6.38 17.96
C GLY A 357 18.49 7.08 17.97
N ILE A 358 17.49 6.50 18.64
CA ILE A 358 16.15 7.08 18.79
C ILE A 358 16.22 8.34 19.65
N ASN A 359 16.99 8.32 20.74
CA ASN A 359 17.22 9.48 21.60
C ASN A 359 17.76 10.66 20.82
N ARG A 360 18.77 10.49 19.98
CA ARG A 360 19.28 11.59 19.11
C ARG A 360 18.21 12.19 18.20
N VAL A 361 17.25 11.40 17.71
CA VAL A 361 16.14 11.91 16.89
C VAL A 361 15.09 12.62 17.74
N LEU A 362 14.70 12.06 18.88
CA LEU A 362 13.75 12.69 19.81
C LEU A 362 14.29 13.98 20.44
N ASP A 363 15.58 14.02 20.76
CA ASP A 363 16.29 15.20 21.27
C ASP A 363 16.43 16.27 20.17
N THR A 364 16.54 15.86 18.90
CA THR A 364 16.47 16.77 17.73
C THR A 364 15.05 17.33 17.54
N LEU A 365 14.01 16.55 17.81
CA LEU A 365 12.60 16.98 17.80
C LEU A 365 12.16 17.68 19.11
N GLN A 366 13.05 17.73 20.11
CA GLN A 366 12.89 18.37 21.42
C GLN A 366 11.67 17.84 22.21
N ILE A 367 11.27 16.57 22.04
CA ILE A 367 10.10 16.00 22.74
C ILE A 367 10.49 15.61 24.19
N PRO A 368 9.82 16.13 25.23
CA PRO A 368 10.20 15.91 26.62
C PRO A 368 9.91 14.48 27.10
N ARG A 369 10.74 13.98 28.02
CA ARG A 369 10.61 12.63 28.61
C ARG A 369 10.17 12.72 30.07
N GLY A 370 9.08 12.03 30.42
CA GLY A 370 8.57 11.98 31.80
C GLY A 370 9.54 11.28 32.76
N LEU A 371 9.96 11.98 33.82
CA LEU A 371 10.88 11.47 34.84
C LEU A 371 10.14 10.68 35.93
N ALA A 372 10.49 9.39 36.08
CA ALA A 372 10.07 8.56 37.21
C ALA A 372 11.29 8.21 38.10
N GLN A 373 11.54 9.01 39.13
CA GLN A 373 12.61 8.73 40.10
C GLN A 373 12.25 7.51 40.97
N ARG A 374 13.17 6.54 41.08
CA ARG A 374 13.20 5.62 42.23
C ARG A 374 14.23 6.10 43.24
N LYS A 375 13.79 6.29 44.50
CA LYS A 375 14.69 6.41 45.65
C LYS A 375 15.10 5.01 46.11
N GLU A 376 16.38 4.82 46.37
CA GLU A 376 16.90 4.00 47.47
C GLU A 376 18.35 4.41 47.75
N SER A 377 18.78 4.31 49.00
CA SER A 377 20.03 4.87 49.51
C SER A 377 20.29 4.41 50.97
N PRO A 378 21.51 4.56 51.55
CA PRO A 378 22.79 5.05 50.99
C PRO A 378 24.01 4.10 51.29
N CYS A 379 25.23 4.66 51.21
CA CYS A 379 26.47 4.24 51.92
C CYS A 379 27.28 3.08 51.28
N GLU A 380 28.56 3.20 50.87
CA GLU A 380 29.51 4.33 50.60
C GLU A 380 30.77 3.72 49.87
N GLN A 381 31.96 4.31 49.60
CA GLN A 381 32.66 5.53 50.04
C GLN A 381 33.79 5.93 49.03
N ASN A 382 34.48 7.05 49.31
CA ASN A 382 35.89 7.38 48.93
C ASN A 382 36.30 7.61 47.44
N THR A 383 35.95 8.81 46.97
CA THR A 383 36.85 9.88 46.46
C THR A 383 38.30 9.89 47.01
N PRO A 384 39.32 10.54 46.36
CA PRO A 384 39.38 11.93 45.81
C PRO A 384 39.65 12.01 44.27
N LEU A 385 39.28 13.07 43.51
CA LEU A 385 39.67 14.51 43.51
C LEU A 385 41.15 14.74 43.10
N GLN A 386 41.56 15.78 42.34
CA GLN A 386 40.93 17.10 42.08
C GLN A 386 41.48 17.81 40.79
N SER A 387 40.72 18.79 40.26
CA SER A 387 41.07 20.08 39.56
C SER A 387 42.45 20.37 38.91
N ALA A 388 42.64 21.32 37.98
CA ALA A 388 41.83 22.13 37.03
C ALA A 388 42.78 23.15 36.32
N VAL A 389 42.24 24.13 35.53
CA VAL A 389 42.94 25.32 34.94
C VAL A 389 43.94 24.98 33.82
N ALA A 390 43.74 25.22 32.51
CA ALA A 390 43.21 26.35 31.71
C ALA A 390 44.26 27.42 31.30
N HIS A 391 44.46 27.64 29.99
CA HIS A 391 44.64 28.93 29.28
C HIS A 391 45.01 28.72 27.79
N SER A 392 44.74 29.72 26.95
CA SER A 392 45.05 29.81 25.49
C SER A 392 45.98 31.04 25.26
N PRO A 393 46.31 31.53 24.03
CA PRO A 393 46.09 31.02 22.65
C PRO A 393 47.34 31.18 21.71
N ALA A 394 47.12 31.15 20.38
CA ALA A 394 47.76 31.97 19.33
C ALA A 394 48.78 31.37 18.31
N TYR A 395 48.32 31.30 17.05
CA TYR A 395 48.92 31.76 15.78
C TYR A 395 50.23 31.24 15.14
N ASN A 396 50.06 30.99 13.83
CA ASN A 396 50.98 31.15 12.68
C ASN A 396 51.98 30.04 12.28
N ALA A 397 52.14 29.94 10.96
CA ALA A 397 52.82 28.87 10.21
C ALA A 397 54.21 29.29 9.70
N HIS A 398 55.02 28.32 9.23
CA HIS A 398 55.95 28.48 8.10
C HIS A 398 56.47 27.12 7.55
N THR A 399 56.76 27.09 6.25
CA THR A 399 57.47 26.06 5.44
C THR A 399 58.92 26.55 5.13
N PRO A 400 59.82 25.88 4.33
CA PRO A 400 59.89 24.48 3.80
C PRO A 400 61.32 23.81 3.76
N THR A 401 61.40 22.49 3.48
CA THR A 401 62.50 21.76 2.73
C THR A 401 63.98 21.78 3.24
N PRO A 402 64.98 21.06 2.63
CA PRO A 402 65.03 19.75 1.91
C PRO A 402 66.22 18.81 2.35
N SER A 403 66.52 17.76 1.54
CA SER A 403 67.71 16.84 1.48
C SER A 403 67.51 15.45 2.12
N ALA A 404 67.83 14.26 1.55
CA ALA A 404 68.59 13.74 0.40
C ALA A 404 69.99 13.14 0.73
N LEU A 405 70.21 11.83 0.42
CA LEU A 405 71.43 11.20 -0.15
C LEU A 405 71.37 9.63 -0.16
N ASP A 406 71.86 9.03 -1.26
CA ASP A 406 72.48 7.70 -1.53
C ASP A 406 72.03 6.37 -0.84
N GLY A 407 72.09 5.20 -1.49
CA GLY A 407 72.49 4.89 -2.88
C GLY A 407 72.90 3.41 -3.14
N LYS A 408 73.57 3.16 -4.29
CA LYS A 408 74.17 1.90 -4.83
C LYS A 408 73.32 0.93 -5.68
N LEU A 409 74.03 0.11 -6.46
CA LEU A 409 73.64 -0.62 -7.69
C LEU A 409 74.23 -2.05 -7.72
N ASP A 410 73.46 -2.99 -8.31
CA ASP A 410 73.87 -4.10 -9.20
C ASP A 410 74.89 -5.19 -8.71
N PRO A 411 75.19 -6.25 -9.50
CA PRO A 411 74.29 -7.38 -9.84
C PRO A 411 75.00 -8.77 -9.70
N ILE A 412 74.43 -9.86 -10.27
CA ILE A 412 75.08 -10.99 -11.02
C ILE A 412 74.33 -12.35 -10.86
N GLY A 413 73.96 -12.98 -12.01
CA GLY A 413 73.90 -14.44 -12.26
C GLY A 413 72.85 -15.33 -11.54
N GLY A 414 72.45 -16.50 -12.07
CA GLY A 414 72.62 -17.05 -13.43
C GLY A 414 72.57 -18.60 -13.55
N VAL A 415 72.06 -19.10 -14.69
CA VAL A 415 72.36 -20.42 -15.34
C VAL A 415 71.74 -21.74 -14.80
N ALA A 416 70.97 -22.43 -15.68
CA ALA A 416 70.63 -23.88 -15.74
C ALA A 416 69.86 -24.54 -14.55
N GLY A 417 69.22 -25.72 -14.65
CA GLY A 417 68.95 -26.66 -15.77
C GLY A 417 68.22 -27.95 -15.29
N GLY A 418 67.56 -28.73 -16.18
CA GLY A 418 66.85 -30.00 -15.84
C GLY A 418 67.78 -31.21 -15.58
N PRO A 419 67.30 -32.40 -15.12
CA PRO A 419 66.23 -33.26 -15.72
C PRO A 419 65.16 -33.75 -14.69
N SER A 420 64.12 -34.61 -14.91
CA SER A 420 63.81 -35.78 -15.78
C SER A 420 64.48 -37.13 -15.37
N PRO A 421 64.00 -38.36 -15.71
CA PRO A 421 62.73 -38.82 -16.35
C PRO A 421 62.07 -40.17 -15.86
N SER A 422 60.85 -40.48 -16.36
CA SER A 422 60.30 -41.79 -16.87
C SER A 422 60.20 -43.12 -16.06
N SER A 423 59.04 -43.81 -16.21
CA SER A 423 58.82 -45.26 -16.61
C SER A 423 57.41 -45.74 -16.17
N SER A 424 56.62 -46.65 -16.78
CA SER A 424 56.65 -47.55 -17.98
C SER A 424 55.17 -48.02 -18.28
N ALA A 425 54.71 -48.76 -19.31
CA ALA A 425 55.16 -49.16 -20.67
C ALA A 425 54.04 -49.96 -21.44
N PHE A 426 54.11 -50.00 -22.80
CA PHE A 426 53.79 -51.07 -23.80
C PHE A 426 52.66 -52.14 -23.65
N PRO A 427 52.14 -52.80 -24.75
CA PRO A 427 52.07 -52.42 -26.19
C PRO A 427 50.84 -52.92 -27.06
N THR A 428 50.60 -52.23 -28.21
CA THR A 428 50.18 -52.73 -29.57
C THR A 428 48.92 -53.57 -29.92
N GLN A 429 48.06 -52.97 -30.80
CA GLN A 429 47.47 -53.48 -32.08
C GLN A 429 46.33 -54.56 -32.11
N PRO A 430 45.54 -54.74 -33.23
CA PRO A 430 45.87 -54.63 -34.68
C PRO A 430 44.96 -53.80 -35.64
N PHE A 431 45.31 -53.80 -36.94
CA PHE A 431 44.68 -53.17 -38.15
C PHE A 431 43.41 -53.92 -38.65
N ILE A 432 42.64 -53.58 -39.72
CA ILE A 432 42.85 -53.12 -41.14
C ILE A 432 41.53 -52.39 -41.59
N SER A 433 41.41 -51.24 -42.28
CA SER A 433 41.84 -50.75 -43.63
C SER A 433 40.98 -51.23 -44.85
N GLY A 434 40.74 -50.38 -45.88
CA GLY A 434 40.33 -50.81 -47.24
C GLY A 434 39.15 -50.11 -47.94
N ALA A 435 39.43 -49.37 -49.01
CA ALA A 435 38.56 -48.50 -49.82
C ALA A 435 37.50 -49.13 -50.77
N GLU A 436 36.63 -48.23 -51.30
CA GLU A 436 36.03 -48.17 -52.66
C GLU A 436 34.73 -48.93 -53.09
N LYS A 437 33.88 -48.13 -53.79
CA LYS A 437 32.92 -48.46 -54.89
C LYS A 437 31.53 -49.08 -54.63
N SER A 438 30.62 -48.69 -55.56
CA SER A 438 29.40 -49.39 -56.05
C SER A 438 28.02 -48.98 -55.48
N GLN A 439 27.35 -48.09 -56.22
CA GLN A 439 25.97 -48.17 -56.76
C GLN A 439 24.79 -48.74 -55.94
N GLU A 440 23.65 -48.04 -56.04
CA GLU A 440 22.29 -48.54 -55.76
C GLU A 440 21.89 -49.74 -56.65
N PRO A 441 20.88 -50.53 -56.24
CA PRO A 441 19.50 -50.22 -56.64
C PRO A 441 18.54 -50.18 -55.42
N VAL A 442 17.54 -49.30 -55.32
CA VAL A 442 16.33 -49.14 -56.18
C VAL A 442 15.47 -50.40 -56.25
N VAL A 443 14.29 -50.36 -55.61
CA VAL A 443 13.01 -51.10 -55.87
C VAL A 443 12.18 -51.10 -54.58
N ALA A 444 10.87 -50.80 -54.54
CA ALA A 444 10.00 -50.16 -55.52
C ALA A 444 8.69 -49.68 -54.84
N PHE A 445 7.93 -48.85 -55.56
CA PHE A 445 6.46 -48.86 -55.75
C PHE A 445 5.58 -49.76 -54.83
N ALA A 446 4.41 -49.33 -54.37
CA ALA A 446 3.69 -48.05 -54.49
C ALA A 446 2.46 -48.06 -53.54
N SER A 447 1.49 -47.17 -53.79
CA SER A 447 0.04 -47.36 -53.58
C SER A 447 -0.41 -48.59 -52.76
N ASP A 448 -1.22 -48.43 -51.71
CA ASP A 448 -2.54 -47.85 -51.95
C ASP A 448 -3.24 -47.18 -50.76
N THR A 449 -4.37 -46.58 -51.12
CA THR A 449 -5.41 -45.90 -50.35
C THR A 449 -6.05 -46.69 -49.19
N SER A 450 -6.68 -45.93 -48.27
CA SER A 450 -7.76 -46.34 -47.36
C SER A 450 -7.37 -47.28 -46.17
N LEU A 451 -7.99 -47.25 -44.99
CA LEU A 451 -8.98 -46.33 -44.36
C LEU A 451 -8.36 -45.84 -43.02
N ALA A 452 -8.44 -44.56 -42.66
CA ALA A 452 -9.59 -43.97 -41.96
C ALA A 452 -10.17 -44.83 -40.81
N ASN A 453 -9.87 -44.45 -39.57
CA ASN A 453 -10.78 -44.68 -38.43
C ASN A 453 -10.71 -43.45 -37.50
N HIS A 454 -11.87 -42.95 -37.07
CA HIS A 454 -12.00 -41.57 -36.61
C HIS A 454 -11.70 -41.37 -35.12
N TYR A 455 -10.85 -40.38 -34.83
CA TYR A 455 -11.02 -39.49 -33.68
C TYR A 455 -10.76 -38.04 -34.15
N PRO A 456 -11.68 -37.08 -33.92
CA PRO A 456 -11.49 -35.70 -34.33
C PRO A 456 -10.58 -34.94 -33.34
N PRO A 457 -9.62 -34.12 -33.81
CA PRO A 457 -8.85 -33.25 -32.93
C PRO A 457 -9.72 -32.08 -32.42
N ALA A 458 -9.67 -31.81 -31.11
CA ALA A 458 -10.38 -30.71 -30.48
C ALA A 458 -9.69 -29.37 -30.81
N ASN A 459 -10.12 -28.72 -31.89
CA ASN A 459 -9.53 -27.49 -32.38
C ASN A 459 -10.04 -26.26 -31.59
N TRP A 460 -9.23 -25.73 -30.66
CA TRP A 460 -9.58 -24.60 -29.79
C TRP A 460 -9.57 -23.25 -30.52
N GLY A 461 -10.62 -22.99 -31.31
CA GLY A 461 -10.83 -21.71 -32.00
C GLY A 461 -11.28 -20.60 -31.05
N PHE A 462 -10.33 -19.92 -30.40
CA PHE A 462 -10.62 -18.78 -29.51
C PHE A 462 -10.38 -17.45 -30.25
N THR A 463 -11.45 -16.83 -30.75
CA THR A 463 -11.38 -15.48 -31.35
C THR A 463 -11.41 -14.41 -30.25
N LEU A 464 -10.33 -13.65 -30.11
CA LEU A 464 -10.27 -12.49 -29.23
C LEU A 464 -11.36 -11.45 -29.59
N PRO A 465 -12.03 -10.83 -28.61
CA PRO A 465 -12.65 -9.53 -28.82
C PRO A 465 -11.56 -8.51 -29.13
N THR A 466 -11.54 -7.99 -30.35
CA THR A 466 -10.64 -6.88 -30.76
C THR A 466 -10.93 -5.62 -29.94
N ALA A 467 -10.02 -4.63 -29.96
CA ALA A 467 -10.22 -3.35 -29.26
C ALA A 467 -11.53 -2.62 -29.63
N GLU A 468 -12.12 -2.95 -30.78
CA GLU A 468 -13.45 -2.54 -31.23
C GLU A 468 -14.55 -2.90 -30.22
N SER A 469 -14.44 -4.01 -29.48
CA SER A 469 -15.43 -4.39 -28.45
C SER A 469 -15.46 -3.42 -27.28
N LEU A 470 -14.32 -2.83 -26.92
CA LEU A 470 -14.24 -1.77 -25.91
C LEU A 470 -14.71 -0.43 -26.50
N ASN A 471 -14.26 -0.08 -27.71
CA ASN A 471 -14.72 1.14 -28.40
C ASN A 471 -16.25 1.17 -28.60
N THR A 472 -16.88 0.02 -28.88
CA THR A 472 -18.34 -0.10 -29.01
C THR A 472 -19.06 0.19 -27.68
N ILE A 473 -18.45 -0.13 -26.54
CA ILE A 473 -19.00 0.21 -25.21
C ILE A 473 -18.84 1.73 -24.94
N TYR A 474 -17.68 2.31 -25.24
CA TYR A 474 -17.43 3.75 -25.03
C TYR A 474 -18.22 4.66 -25.98
N ALA A 475 -18.43 4.26 -27.25
CA ALA A 475 -19.16 5.05 -28.24
C ALA A 475 -20.64 5.29 -27.85
N ASN A 476 -21.27 4.30 -27.22
CA ASN A 476 -22.69 4.35 -26.85
C ASN A 476 -23.01 5.25 -25.62
N ILE A 477 -22.00 5.89 -25.01
CA ILE A 477 -22.17 6.73 -23.81
C ILE A 477 -22.42 8.22 -24.15
N ASN A 478 -22.03 8.68 -25.35
CA ASN A 478 -22.00 10.11 -25.69
C ASN A 478 -23.21 10.63 -26.52
N SER A 479 -24.23 9.82 -26.78
CA SER A 479 -25.43 10.26 -27.53
C SER A 479 -26.60 10.65 -26.61
N GLY A 480 -26.71 11.96 -26.32
CA GLY A 480 -27.88 12.54 -25.65
C GLY A 480 -29.14 12.58 -26.54
N PRO A 481 -30.36 12.63 -25.97
CA PRO A 481 -31.58 12.40 -26.72
C PRO A 481 -32.14 13.65 -27.43
N ASN A 482 -32.26 13.57 -28.76
CA ASN A 482 -33.25 14.30 -29.56
C ASN A 482 -33.50 13.49 -30.85
N GLY A 483 -34.74 13.45 -31.35
CA GLY A 483 -35.14 12.49 -32.39
C GLY A 483 -35.89 13.08 -33.58
N SER A 484 -35.56 12.56 -34.76
CA SER A 484 -36.37 12.50 -35.98
C SER A 484 -35.69 11.43 -36.87
N GLN A 485 -36.15 10.18 -36.93
CA GLN A 485 -37.39 9.63 -37.50
C GLN A 485 -37.30 9.49 -39.04
N GLU A 486 -37.75 8.33 -39.54
CA GLU A 486 -37.79 7.89 -40.96
C GLU A 486 -36.42 7.43 -41.56
N ASN A 487 -36.32 6.37 -42.36
CA ASN A 487 -37.31 5.33 -42.71
C ASN A 487 -36.63 4.04 -43.22
N SER A 488 -37.23 2.86 -42.97
CA SER A 488 -37.21 1.58 -43.75
C SER A 488 -35.84 0.95 -44.15
N LEU A 489 -35.59 -0.37 -44.16
CA LEU A 489 -36.44 -1.57 -44.30
C LEU A 489 -36.00 -2.71 -43.35
N SER A 490 -36.67 -3.86 -43.43
CA SER A 490 -36.51 -5.06 -42.57
C SER A 490 -35.72 -6.20 -43.29
N PRO A 491 -35.46 -7.37 -42.67
CA PRO A 491 -34.22 -8.13 -42.91
C PRO A 491 -34.33 -9.23 -43.97
N ASP A 492 -33.16 -9.67 -44.49
CA ASP A 492 -32.84 -11.09 -44.68
C ASP A 492 -31.34 -11.31 -44.97
N SER A 493 -30.90 -12.58 -44.96
CA SER A 493 -29.64 -13.07 -45.56
C SER A 493 -28.28 -12.63 -44.96
N LEU A 494 -27.90 -13.22 -43.82
CA LEU A 494 -26.51 -13.67 -43.61
C LEU A 494 -26.49 -15.09 -43.01
N HIS A 495 -26.54 -16.08 -43.91
CA HIS A 495 -26.20 -17.46 -43.59
C HIS A 495 -24.67 -17.59 -43.69
N LEU A 496 -23.99 -17.94 -42.59
CA LEU A 496 -22.55 -18.22 -42.60
C LEU A 496 -22.31 -19.67 -42.17
N SER A 497 -21.56 -20.39 -43.01
CA SER A 497 -21.10 -21.75 -42.77
C SER A 497 -19.67 -21.88 -43.28
N HIS A 498 -18.83 -22.56 -42.49
CA HIS A 498 -17.55 -23.22 -42.86
C HIS A 498 -17.28 -23.31 -44.38
N ASP A 499 -16.11 -22.94 -44.92
CA ASP A 499 -14.77 -23.34 -44.43
C ASP A 499 -13.64 -22.46 -45.02
N MET A 500 -12.57 -22.27 -44.23
CA MET A 500 -11.19 -22.31 -44.73
C MET A 500 -10.20 -22.42 -43.56
N GLN A 501 -9.67 -23.62 -43.33
CA GLN A 501 -8.53 -23.84 -42.43
C GLN A 501 -7.20 -23.63 -43.17
N GLN A 502 -6.22 -23.08 -42.46
CA GLN A 502 -4.77 -23.36 -42.55
C GLN A 502 -4.15 -23.68 -43.93
N GLN A 503 -3.21 -22.85 -44.37
CA GLN A 503 -1.81 -23.30 -44.48
C GLN A 503 -0.82 -22.14 -44.21
N PRO A 504 0.44 -22.41 -43.84
CA PRO A 504 1.37 -21.40 -43.33
C PRO A 504 2.43 -20.95 -44.35
N GLY A 505 3.03 -19.78 -44.06
CA GLY A 505 4.40 -19.47 -44.46
C GLY A 505 4.60 -18.34 -45.47
N VAL A 506 5.85 -17.86 -45.46
CA VAL A 506 6.51 -16.93 -46.40
C VAL A 506 6.08 -15.45 -46.39
N LEU A 507 7.13 -14.61 -46.31
CA LEU A 507 7.28 -13.18 -46.59
C LEU A 507 7.16 -12.23 -45.38
N LEU A 508 8.20 -11.56 -44.85
CA LEU A 508 9.62 -11.32 -45.23
C LEU A 508 10.01 -11.33 -46.73
N GLY A 509 9.93 -10.17 -47.36
CA GLY A 509 10.80 -9.78 -48.47
C GLY A 509 10.73 -10.60 -49.75
N GLN A 510 9.66 -10.42 -50.54
CA GLN A 510 9.69 -10.61 -52.00
C GLN A 510 8.47 -10.01 -52.69
N SER A 511 8.71 -9.34 -53.82
CA SER A 511 7.74 -8.65 -54.66
C SER A 511 6.53 -9.53 -55.06
N TRP A 512 5.32 -9.00 -54.89
CA TRP A 512 4.11 -9.56 -55.50
C TRP A 512 3.81 -8.83 -56.82
N ASN A 513 4.34 -9.38 -57.91
CA ASN A 513 3.86 -9.09 -59.26
C ASN A 513 2.38 -9.49 -59.37
N ASN A 514 1.46 -8.54 -59.27
CA ASN A 514 0.08 -8.74 -59.67
C ASN A 514 -0.31 -7.66 -60.70
N ARG A 515 -0.71 -8.11 -61.89
CA ARG A 515 -1.07 -7.22 -63.01
C ARG A 515 -2.51 -6.74 -62.86
N ASP A 516 -2.68 -5.49 -62.47
CA ASP A 516 -3.81 -4.69 -62.92
C ASP A 516 -3.31 -3.35 -63.51
N TYR A 517 -4.13 -2.75 -64.36
CA TYR A 517 -3.70 -1.66 -65.24
C TYR A 517 -3.80 -0.28 -64.57
N ASP A 518 -2.73 0.16 -63.92
CA ASP A 518 -2.45 1.58 -63.78
C ASP A 518 -1.25 1.97 -64.65
N THR A 519 -1.50 2.84 -65.63
CA THR A 519 -0.45 3.52 -66.41
C THR A 519 -0.06 4.81 -65.71
N ASP A 520 0.93 4.73 -64.82
CA ASP A 520 1.86 5.83 -64.61
C ASP A 520 3.27 5.42 -65.07
N SER A 521 4.07 6.38 -65.52
CA SER A 521 5.33 6.15 -66.22
C SER A 521 6.52 6.65 -65.39
N GLY A 522 6.86 5.90 -64.35
CA GLY A 522 8.08 6.05 -63.57
C GLY A 522 8.85 4.74 -63.49
N GLU A 523 10.15 4.78 -63.76
CA GLU A 523 11.09 3.79 -63.22
C GLU A 523 11.34 4.21 -61.76
N GLU A 524 10.46 3.79 -60.85
CA GLU A 524 10.67 3.99 -59.42
C GLU A 524 11.93 3.23 -58.99
N ASP A 525 12.86 3.91 -58.31
CA ASP A 525 14.13 3.32 -57.90
C ASP A 525 13.87 2.22 -56.85
N GLU A 526 14.42 1.02 -57.05
CA GLU A 526 14.31 -0.08 -56.08
C GLU A 526 14.85 0.36 -54.70
N ALA A 527 15.85 1.25 -54.67
CA ALA A 527 16.37 1.83 -53.44
C ALA A 527 15.45 2.90 -52.81
N GLU A 528 14.62 3.59 -53.59
CA GLU A 528 13.58 4.49 -53.05
C GLU A 528 12.42 3.67 -52.47
N ASN A 529 12.01 2.60 -53.15
CA ASN A 529 10.98 1.69 -52.66
C ASN A 529 11.42 0.91 -51.40
N ASP A 530 12.66 0.42 -51.31
CA ASP A 530 13.22 -0.16 -50.07
C ASP A 530 13.16 0.83 -48.88
N VAL A 531 13.44 2.12 -49.13
CA VAL A 531 13.35 3.18 -48.11
C VAL A 531 11.90 3.49 -47.75
N ILE A 532 10.99 3.52 -48.72
CA ILE A 532 9.55 3.70 -48.51
C ILE A 532 8.96 2.56 -47.69
N GLU A 533 9.32 1.30 -47.95
CA GLU A 533 8.91 0.15 -47.13
C GLU A 533 9.43 0.29 -45.69
N GLN A 534 10.73 0.59 -45.50
CA GLN A 534 11.33 0.75 -44.17
C GLN A 534 10.68 1.84 -43.32
N ILE A 535 10.31 3.00 -43.90
CA ILE A 535 9.58 4.06 -43.17
C ILE A 535 8.08 3.78 -43.03
N SER A 536 7.51 2.90 -43.88
CA SER A 536 6.10 2.49 -43.82
C SER A 536 5.85 1.28 -42.91
N HIS A 537 6.90 0.64 -42.39
CA HIS A 537 6.80 -0.45 -41.42
C HIS A 537 5.98 -0.04 -40.19
N ARG A 538 4.77 -0.62 -40.07
CA ARG A 538 3.85 -0.38 -38.93
C ARG A 538 4.17 -1.23 -37.69
N ILE A 539 5.07 -2.19 -37.81
CA ILE A 539 5.45 -3.14 -36.74
C ILE A 539 6.91 -2.85 -36.35
N GLY A 540 7.24 -2.99 -35.07
CA GLY A 540 8.62 -2.86 -34.58
C GLY A 540 9.47 -4.08 -34.88
N THR A 541 10.80 -3.93 -34.78
CA THR A 541 11.76 -5.01 -35.01
C THR A 541 12.63 -5.30 -33.79
N LEU A 542 13.10 -6.54 -33.69
CA LEU A 542 14.19 -6.93 -32.78
C LEU A 542 15.53 -6.57 -33.39
N LYS A 543 16.38 -5.86 -32.64
CA LYS A 543 17.75 -5.48 -33.05
C LYS A 543 18.74 -5.65 -31.89
N ILE A 544 20.00 -5.88 -32.22
CA ILE A 544 21.10 -5.89 -31.24
C ILE A 544 21.45 -4.43 -30.90
N ALA A 545 21.35 -4.06 -29.63
CA ALA A 545 21.79 -2.76 -29.13
C ALA A 545 23.28 -2.75 -28.78
N GLY A 546 23.87 -1.58 -28.49
CA GLY A 546 25.30 -1.41 -28.19
C GLY A 546 25.79 -1.99 -26.85
N ASP A 547 24.89 -2.61 -26.09
CA ASP A 547 25.19 -3.50 -24.96
C ASP A 547 25.42 -4.96 -25.40
N GLY A 548 25.10 -5.31 -26.65
CA GLY A 548 25.14 -6.66 -27.19
C GLY A 548 23.85 -7.46 -26.96
N HIS A 549 22.78 -6.85 -26.47
CA HIS A 549 21.51 -7.53 -26.20
C HIS A 549 20.43 -7.22 -27.25
N LEU A 550 19.57 -8.20 -27.51
CA LEU A 550 18.44 -8.07 -28.42
C LEU A 550 17.31 -7.27 -27.75
N ARG A 551 17.06 -6.06 -28.27
CA ARG A 551 15.99 -5.15 -27.85
C ARG A 551 14.94 -4.97 -28.95
N PHE A 552 13.71 -4.67 -28.56
CA PHE A 552 12.59 -4.41 -29.47
C PHE A 552 12.38 -2.91 -29.65
N TYR A 553 12.43 -2.45 -30.91
CA TYR A 553 12.16 -1.06 -31.26
C TYR A 553 10.88 -0.94 -32.07
N GLY A 554 9.84 -0.36 -31.46
CA GLY A 554 8.57 -0.06 -32.12
C GLY A 554 8.75 0.84 -33.36
N ALA A 555 7.84 0.72 -34.32
CA ALA A 555 7.86 1.42 -35.62
C ALA A 555 8.18 2.92 -35.56
N THR A 556 7.71 3.63 -34.53
CA THR A 556 7.92 5.07 -34.33
C THR A 556 9.32 5.44 -33.79
N SER A 557 10.17 4.46 -33.51
CA SER A 557 11.54 4.67 -33.03
C SER A 557 12.50 4.86 -34.20
N ASN A 558 13.35 5.89 -34.15
CA ASN A 558 14.44 6.04 -35.11
C ASN A 558 15.45 4.88 -35.06
N LEU A 559 15.51 4.14 -33.94
CA LEU A 559 16.33 2.92 -33.81
C LEU A 559 15.74 1.73 -34.60
N ASN A 560 14.46 1.78 -35.01
CA ASN A 560 13.87 0.78 -35.91
C ASN A 560 14.38 0.93 -37.36
N LEU A 561 14.74 2.15 -37.78
CA LEU A 561 15.06 2.49 -39.18
C LEU A 561 16.51 2.18 -39.60
N VAL A 562 17.42 1.95 -38.65
CA VAL A 562 18.84 1.70 -38.96
C VAL A 562 19.30 0.45 -38.21
N ASP A 563 19.95 -0.48 -38.91
CA ASP A 563 20.76 -1.52 -38.26
C ASP A 563 22.09 -0.90 -37.84
N VAL A 564 22.07 -0.25 -36.68
CA VAL A 564 23.28 0.29 -36.06
C VAL A 564 24.09 -0.89 -35.52
N SER A 565 24.84 -1.54 -36.41
CA SER A 565 25.77 -2.62 -36.08
C SER A 565 26.55 -2.30 -34.80
N ALA A 566 26.61 -3.25 -33.85
CA ALA A 566 27.14 -3.00 -32.50
C ALA A 566 28.59 -2.47 -32.50
N THR A 567 29.34 -2.66 -33.59
CA THR A 567 30.68 -2.09 -33.83
C THR A 567 30.71 -0.57 -33.99
N GLN A 568 29.59 0.09 -34.33
CA GLN A 568 29.50 1.56 -34.43
C GLN A 568 29.06 2.23 -33.12
N GLN A 569 28.23 1.56 -32.31
CA GLN A 569 27.97 2.01 -30.95
C GLN A 569 29.17 1.66 -30.09
N ARG A 570 30.07 2.64 -29.88
CA ARG A 570 31.06 2.54 -28.80
C ARG A 570 30.31 2.22 -27.51
N GLN A 571 30.71 1.14 -26.82
CA GLN A 571 30.32 0.94 -25.42
C GLN A 571 30.51 2.26 -24.66
N ARG A 572 29.52 2.64 -23.84
CA ARG A 572 29.67 3.83 -23.00
C ARG A 572 30.93 3.64 -22.14
N PRO A 573 31.91 4.56 -22.18
CA PRO A 573 33.16 4.39 -21.43
C PRO A 573 32.96 4.20 -19.91
N ASP A 574 31.81 4.66 -19.40
CA ASP A 574 31.44 4.67 -18.00
C ASP A 574 30.34 3.63 -17.65
N ALA A 575 30.10 2.62 -18.52
CA ALA A 575 29.11 1.57 -18.24
C ALA A 575 29.62 0.59 -17.15
N ARG A 576 28.94 0.58 -16.00
CA ARG A 576 29.20 -0.36 -14.91
C ARG A 576 28.76 -1.77 -15.30
N THR A 577 29.40 -2.79 -14.75
CA THR A 577 29.05 -4.20 -14.94
C THR A 577 29.11 -4.96 -13.63
N VAL A 578 28.19 -5.92 -13.43
CA VAL A 578 28.15 -6.72 -12.19
C VAL A 578 29.48 -7.44 -11.91
N ARG A 579 30.15 -7.93 -12.96
CA ARG A 579 31.44 -8.63 -12.88
C ARG A 579 32.61 -7.76 -12.37
N HIS A 580 32.60 -6.45 -12.63
CA HIS A 580 33.69 -5.54 -12.24
C HIS A 580 33.34 -4.68 -11.03
N ASP A 581 32.16 -4.04 -11.04
CA ASP A 581 31.72 -3.08 -10.02
C ASP A 581 30.95 -3.74 -8.86
N GLY A 582 30.46 -4.97 -9.08
CA GLY A 582 29.53 -5.64 -8.16
C GLY A 582 30.11 -5.90 -6.77
N GLN A 583 31.32 -6.45 -6.69
CA GLN A 583 31.92 -6.75 -5.38
C GLN A 583 32.14 -5.49 -4.54
N ASP A 584 32.45 -4.34 -5.15
CA ASP A 584 32.69 -3.09 -4.42
C ASP A 584 31.41 -2.45 -3.90
N ILE A 585 30.30 -2.44 -4.65
CA ILE A 585 29.01 -2.00 -4.09
C ILE A 585 28.55 -2.91 -2.93
N LEU A 586 28.81 -4.21 -3.02
CA LEU A 586 28.54 -5.16 -1.93
C LEU A 586 29.45 -4.94 -0.71
N ASN A 587 30.73 -4.62 -0.92
CA ASN A 587 31.67 -4.24 0.13
C ASN A 587 31.19 -2.97 0.86
N HIS A 588 30.83 -1.92 0.12
CA HIS A 588 30.30 -0.66 0.68
C HIS A 588 29.03 -0.88 1.52
N LEU A 589 28.14 -1.76 1.09
CA LEU A 589 26.91 -2.12 1.80
C LEU A 589 27.09 -3.18 2.91
N ARG A 590 28.33 -3.62 3.16
CA ARG A 590 28.70 -4.65 4.15
C ARG A 590 27.99 -6.00 3.95
N VAL A 591 27.70 -6.34 2.70
CA VAL A 591 27.11 -7.65 2.29
C VAL A 591 28.01 -8.42 1.31
N GLY A 592 29.19 -7.88 0.98
CA GLY A 592 30.23 -8.49 0.14
C GLY A 592 30.97 -9.69 0.75
N GLN A 593 30.50 -10.24 1.85
CA GLN A 593 31.05 -11.49 2.41
C GLN A 593 30.96 -12.61 1.37
N ALA A 594 32.06 -13.37 1.20
CA ALA A 594 32.10 -14.54 0.32
C ALA A 594 31.15 -15.63 0.86
N VAL A 595 30.32 -16.16 -0.03
CA VAL A 595 29.34 -17.22 0.26
C VAL A 595 29.96 -18.56 -0.12
N ASP A 596 29.78 -19.59 0.71
CA ASP A 596 30.18 -20.96 0.37
C ASP A 596 29.32 -21.49 -0.79
N GLN A 597 29.97 -22.06 -1.81
CA GLN A 597 29.28 -22.58 -2.99
C GLN A 597 28.29 -23.69 -2.61
N ALA A 598 28.62 -24.55 -1.65
CA ALA A 598 27.70 -25.61 -1.22
C ALA A 598 26.40 -25.06 -0.59
N LEU A 599 26.50 -23.92 0.10
CA LEU A 599 25.32 -23.20 0.60
C LEU A 599 24.54 -22.55 -0.54
N GLU A 600 25.21 -21.89 -1.50
CA GLU A 600 24.53 -21.30 -2.66
C GLU A 600 23.76 -22.37 -3.46
N ASP A 601 24.43 -23.49 -3.80
CA ASP A 601 23.84 -24.60 -4.55
C ASP A 601 22.60 -25.18 -3.84
N HIS A 602 22.68 -25.34 -2.50
CA HIS A 602 21.55 -25.78 -1.68
C HIS A 602 20.35 -24.81 -1.72
N LEU A 603 20.59 -23.50 -1.60
CA LEU A 603 19.53 -22.50 -1.62
C LEU A 603 18.91 -22.32 -3.01
N VAL A 604 19.72 -22.42 -4.06
CA VAL A 604 19.26 -22.43 -5.46
C VAL A 604 18.39 -23.66 -5.73
N GLU A 605 18.76 -24.84 -5.23
CA GLU A 605 17.96 -26.07 -5.37
C GLU A 605 16.62 -25.98 -4.61
N LEU A 606 16.60 -25.38 -3.41
CA LEU A 606 15.36 -25.08 -2.69
C LEU A 606 14.43 -24.14 -3.47
N TYR A 607 14.98 -23.09 -4.09
CA TYR A 607 14.21 -22.20 -4.97
C TYR A 607 13.61 -22.96 -6.17
N PHE A 608 14.42 -23.75 -6.88
CA PHE A 608 13.98 -24.50 -8.05
C PHE A 608 12.92 -25.55 -7.71
N THR A 609 13.06 -26.23 -6.58
CA THR A 609 12.11 -27.26 -6.13
C THR A 609 10.74 -26.68 -5.78
N TRP A 610 10.71 -25.61 -4.97
CA TRP A 610 9.51 -25.19 -4.24
C TRP A 610 8.88 -23.87 -4.73
N GLN A 611 9.68 -22.90 -5.19
CA GLN A 611 9.16 -21.63 -5.71
C GLN A 611 8.96 -21.68 -7.23
N ASN A 612 10.01 -22.03 -7.98
CA ASN A 612 10.00 -21.91 -9.44
C ASN A 612 8.97 -22.80 -10.13
N THR A 613 8.57 -23.92 -9.55
CA THR A 613 7.58 -24.81 -10.17
C THR A 613 6.16 -24.23 -10.25
N SER A 614 5.81 -23.21 -9.45
CA SER A 614 4.50 -22.53 -9.57
C SER A 614 4.56 -21.27 -10.43
N THR A 615 5.63 -20.47 -10.33
CA THR A 615 5.78 -19.20 -11.08
C THR A 615 6.43 -19.39 -12.46
N TYR A 616 7.21 -20.47 -12.63
CA TYR A 616 8.02 -20.87 -13.78
C TYR A 616 8.53 -19.73 -14.67
N VAL A 617 9.61 -19.09 -14.21
CA VAL A 617 10.26 -17.97 -14.89
C VAL A 617 11.73 -18.27 -15.26
N VAL A 618 12.38 -19.17 -14.53
CA VAL A 618 13.77 -19.62 -14.80
C VAL A 618 13.75 -21.05 -15.33
N ASP A 619 14.36 -21.30 -16.49
CA ASP A 619 14.73 -22.66 -16.86
C ASP A 619 16.01 -23.10 -16.14
N LYS A 620 15.97 -24.29 -15.54
CA LYS A 620 17.06 -24.79 -14.69
C LYS A 620 18.28 -25.23 -15.50
N GLU A 621 18.08 -25.81 -16.68
CA GLU A 621 19.16 -26.32 -17.53
C GLU A 621 19.95 -25.15 -18.11
N MET A 622 19.27 -24.17 -18.70
CA MET A 622 19.90 -22.96 -19.23
C MET A 622 20.62 -22.17 -18.13
N TYR A 623 19.98 -21.93 -16.98
CA TYR A 623 20.62 -21.21 -15.87
C TYR A 623 21.90 -21.91 -15.37
N MET A 624 21.89 -23.23 -15.22
CA MET A 624 23.07 -23.99 -14.76
C MET A 624 24.22 -23.96 -15.78
N THR A 625 23.90 -24.06 -17.08
CA THR A 625 24.88 -23.92 -18.16
C THR A 625 25.46 -22.50 -18.21
N ALA A 626 24.61 -21.48 -18.13
CA ALA A 626 24.98 -20.07 -18.12
C ALA A 626 25.83 -19.71 -16.88
N ARG A 627 25.51 -20.24 -15.70
CA ARG A 627 26.30 -20.10 -14.46
C ARG A 627 27.69 -20.72 -14.60
N THR A 628 27.78 -21.90 -15.21
CA THR A 628 29.06 -22.59 -15.43
C THR A 628 29.97 -21.79 -16.36
N LYS A 629 29.41 -21.29 -17.48
CA LYS A 629 30.09 -20.36 -18.41
C LYS A 629 30.62 -19.12 -17.71
N TRP A 630 29.76 -18.42 -16.96
CA TRP A 630 30.12 -17.18 -16.26
C TRP A 630 31.24 -17.38 -15.21
N ARG A 631 31.26 -18.52 -14.52
CA ARG A 631 32.24 -18.85 -13.47
C ARG A 631 33.56 -19.41 -14.00
N ASN A 632 33.51 -20.29 -15.00
CA ASN A 632 34.67 -21.08 -15.42
C ASN A 632 35.29 -20.59 -16.73
N GLU A 633 34.47 -20.07 -17.65
CA GLU A 633 34.88 -19.60 -18.98
C GLU A 633 34.94 -18.06 -19.04
N PHE A 634 34.46 -17.37 -18.01
CA PHE A 634 34.27 -15.92 -17.92
C PHE A 634 33.31 -15.34 -18.97
N ASP A 635 32.55 -16.18 -19.65
CA ASP A 635 31.58 -15.82 -20.69
C ASP A 635 30.29 -15.24 -20.09
N ASP A 636 29.98 -13.99 -20.43
CA ASP A 636 28.79 -13.27 -19.95
C ASP A 636 27.59 -13.57 -20.87
N THR A 637 26.56 -14.23 -20.32
CA THR A 637 25.38 -14.67 -21.08
C THR A 637 24.09 -14.09 -20.51
N PRO A 638 23.05 -13.79 -21.32
CA PRO A 638 21.85 -13.12 -20.84
C PRO A 638 20.94 -14.00 -19.95
N PHE A 639 21.31 -15.25 -19.66
CA PHE A 639 20.53 -16.23 -18.87
C PHE A 639 21.15 -16.56 -17.50
N TYR A 640 22.26 -15.91 -17.14
CA TYR A 640 22.79 -15.91 -15.78
C TYR A 640 23.17 -14.51 -15.35
N SER A 641 22.91 -14.19 -14.10
CA SER A 641 23.63 -13.13 -13.41
C SER A 641 23.71 -13.40 -11.91
N GLU A 642 24.60 -12.67 -11.23
CA GLU A 642 24.61 -12.68 -9.78
C GLU A 642 23.34 -12.06 -9.18
N VAL A 643 22.68 -11.12 -9.87
CA VAL A 643 21.39 -10.56 -9.42
C VAL A 643 20.35 -11.68 -9.34
N LEU A 644 20.22 -12.49 -10.39
CA LEU A 644 19.35 -13.66 -10.44
C LEU A 644 19.72 -14.70 -9.38
N THR A 645 21.01 -15.00 -9.24
CA THR A 645 21.51 -15.98 -8.26
C THR A 645 21.17 -15.55 -6.82
N ASN A 646 21.46 -14.30 -6.46
CA ASN A 646 21.19 -13.78 -5.12
C ASN A 646 19.66 -13.64 -4.88
N ALA A 647 18.86 -13.34 -5.90
CA ALA A 647 17.39 -13.34 -5.79
C ALA A 647 16.83 -14.74 -5.50
N MET A 648 17.35 -15.78 -6.16
CA MET A 648 16.99 -17.18 -5.88
C MET A 648 17.43 -17.61 -4.48
N CYS A 649 18.66 -17.28 -4.06
CA CYS A 649 19.14 -17.58 -2.70
C CYS A 649 18.34 -16.88 -1.60
N ALA A 650 17.79 -15.68 -1.87
CA ALA A 650 16.89 -15.00 -0.93
C ALA A 650 15.63 -15.83 -0.65
N ILE A 651 14.89 -16.23 -1.69
CA ILE A 651 13.71 -17.10 -1.53
C ILE A 651 14.10 -18.49 -0.99
N GLY A 652 15.17 -19.09 -1.51
CA GLY A 652 15.67 -20.39 -1.07
C GLY A 652 15.94 -20.44 0.43
N SER A 653 16.53 -19.37 0.98
CA SER A 653 16.82 -19.28 2.42
C SER A 653 15.64 -18.86 3.29
N ALA A 654 14.56 -18.32 2.71
CA ALA A 654 13.29 -18.15 3.44
C ALA A 654 12.62 -19.50 3.76
N PHE A 655 12.83 -20.53 2.94
CA PHE A 655 12.37 -21.88 3.23
C PHE A 655 13.18 -22.58 4.34
N GLU A 656 14.40 -22.11 4.62
CA GLU A 656 15.39 -22.79 5.46
C GLU A 656 15.40 -22.28 6.91
N ALA A 657 16.14 -22.94 7.80
CA ALA A 657 16.26 -22.48 9.19
C ALA A 657 16.75 -21.02 9.27
N ARG A 658 16.12 -20.22 10.16
CA ARG A 658 16.32 -18.75 10.28
C ARG A 658 17.78 -18.29 10.42
N TYR A 659 18.68 -19.19 10.86
CA TYR A 659 20.13 -19.01 10.84
C TYR A 659 20.79 -20.30 10.33
N HIS A 660 21.73 -20.19 9.37
CA HIS A 660 22.51 -21.33 8.90
C HIS A 660 23.74 -21.54 9.82
N PRO A 661 24.03 -22.77 10.30
CA PRO A 661 25.03 -23.00 11.34
C PRO A 661 26.47 -22.62 10.93
N THR A 662 26.79 -22.60 9.64
CA THR A 662 28.12 -22.24 9.13
C THR A 662 28.22 -20.81 8.57
N PHE A 663 27.10 -20.08 8.42
CA PHE A 663 27.08 -18.78 7.74
C PHE A 663 26.18 -17.78 8.49
N ILE A 664 26.81 -16.95 9.32
CA ILE A 664 26.13 -16.05 10.27
C ILE A 664 25.96 -14.66 9.64
N THR A 665 24.71 -14.28 9.33
CA THR A 665 24.34 -12.98 8.73
C THR A 665 23.81 -11.95 9.73
N PHE A 666 23.93 -12.22 11.04
CA PHE A 666 23.34 -11.44 12.12
C PHE A 666 23.75 -9.94 12.04
N PRO A 667 22.83 -8.97 12.23
CA PRO A 667 21.44 -9.12 12.68
C PRO A 667 20.41 -9.43 11.57
N LYS A 668 20.83 -9.57 10.30
CA LYS A 668 19.91 -9.90 9.19
C LYS A 668 19.62 -11.40 9.14
N SER A 669 18.43 -11.75 8.66
CA SER A 669 18.16 -13.12 8.19
C SER A 669 18.97 -13.41 6.92
N LEU A 670 19.16 -14.70 6.62
CA LEU A 670 19.85 -15.12 5.40
C LEU A 670 19.12 -14.63 4.13
N SER A 671 17.78 -14.63 4.17
CA SER A 671 16.90 -14.10 3.11
C SER A 671 17.17 -12.61 2.83
N GLU A 672 17.21 -11.75 3.87
CA GLU A 672 17.46 -10.32 3.67
C GLU A 672 18.92 -10.03 3.31
N PHE A 673 19.89 -10.85 3.73
CA PHE A 673 21.28 -10.75 3.28
C PHE A 673 21.39 -10.97 1.76
N PHE A 674 20.84 -12.07 1.24
CA PHE A 674 20.85 -12.34 -0.20
C PHE A 674 19.99 -11.35 -1.00
N ALA A 675 18.83 -10.94 -0.47
CA ALA A 675 18.03 -9.91 -1.12
C ALA A 675 18.76 -8.57 -1.21
N ASP A 676 19.46 -8.14 -0.15
CA ASP A 676 20.26 -6.91 -0.18
C ASP A 676 21.42 -6.99 -1.18
N ARG A 677 22.06 -8.16 -1.33
CA ARG A 677 23.04 -8.40 -2.40
C ARG A 677 22.39 -8.24 -3.78
N ALA A 678 21.27 -8.91 -4.03
CA ALA A 678 20.55 -8.85 -5.30
C ALA A 678 20.10 -7.41 -5.64
N LYS A 679 19.50 -6.69 -4.69
CA LYS A 679 19.05 -5.29 -4.88
C LYS A 679 20.22 -4.33 -5.16
N ALA A 680 21.38 -4.57 -4.56
CA ALA A 680 22.58 -3.76 -4.81
C ALA A 680 23.19 -4.01 -6.20
N LEU A 681 23.26 -5.27 -6.63
CA LEU A 681 23.77 -5.62 -7.96
C LEU A 681 22.78 -5.24 -9.08
N LEU A 682 21.48 -5.27 -8.82
CA LEU A 682 20.43 -4.81 -9.75
C LEU A 682 20.63 -3.33 -10.15
N GLU A 683 21.06 -2.48 -9.22
CA GLU A 683 21.34 -1.06 -9.47
C GLU A 683 22.51 -0.83 -10.44
N ILE A 684 23.35 -1.86 -10.68
CA ILE A 684 24.36 -1.89 -11.73
C ILE A 684 23.78 -2.54 -13.01
N GLU A 685 23.13 -3.69 -12.86
CA GLU A 685 22.58 -4.45 -13.99
C GLU A 685 21.51 -3.67 -14.80
N LEU A 686 20.80 -2.74 -14.17
CA LEU A 686 19.85 -1.84 -14.86
C LEU A 686 20.51 -0.87 -15.86
N ASP A 687 21.84 -0.69 -15.86
CA ASP A 687 22.55 0.01 -16.94
C ASP A 687 22.55 -0.82 -18.26
N SER A 688 22.40 -2.15 -18.17
CA SER A 688 22.44 -3.12 -19.28
C SER A 688 21.58 -4.36 -18.99
N PRO A 689 20.25 -4.23 -18.89
CA PRO A 689 19.35 -5.31 -18.47
C PRO A 689 19.27 -6.46 -19.49
N CYS A 690 19.13 -7.69 -19.00
CA CYS A 690 19.05 -8.92 -19.79
C CYS A 690 17.90 -9.84 -19.33
N VAL A 691 17.79 -11.05 -19.87
CA VAL A 691 16.72 -12.00 -19.50
C VAL A 691 16.84 -12.42 -18.03
N ALA A 692 18.06 -12.58 -17.52
CA ALA A 692 18.31 -12.81 -16.10
C ALA A 692 17.82 -11.65 -15.21
N THR A 693 17.87 -10.40 -15.68
CA THR A 693 17.29 -9.23 -14.98
C THR A 693 15.77 -9.33 -14.87
N VAL A 694 15.09 -9.68 -15.96
CA VAL A 694 13.63 -9.90 -16.00
C VAL A 694 13.23 -11.00 -15.00
N GLN A 695 13.96 -12.11 -15.01
CA GLN A 695 13.78 -13.25 -14.08
C GLN A 695 14.04 -12.83 -12.62
N ALA A 696 15.14 -12.15 -12.35
CA ALA A 696 15.50 -11.69 -11.01
C ALA A 696 14.47 -10.71 -10.43
N LEU A 697 13.91 -9.82 -11.25
CA LEU A 697 12.84 -8.90 -10.85
C LEU A 697 11.54 -9.63 -10.49
N VAL A 698 11.16 -10.72 -11.17
CA VAL A 698 10.02 -11.56 -10.75
C VAL A 698 10.29 -12.15 -9.36
N ILE A 699 11.48 -12.70 -9.12
CA ILE A 699 11.83 -13.37 -7.88
C ILE A 699 11.97 -12.37 -6.72
N LEU A 700 12.56 -11.20 -6.96
CA LEU A 700 12.60 -10.09 -6.01
C LEU A 700 11.20 -9.54 -5.72
N SER A 701 10.28 -9.55 -6.71
CA SER A 701 8.88 -9.18 -6.45
C SER A 701 8.27 -10.10 -5.39
N CYS A 702 8.46 -11.43 -5.54
CA CYS A 702 8.00 -12.43 -4.59
C CYS A 702 8.60 -12.22 -3.20
N HIS A 703 9.92 -11.99 -3.11
CA HIS A 703 10.62 -11.77 -1.84
C HIS A 703 10.10 -10.55 -1.08
N GLU A 704 9.98 -9.41 -1.77
CA GLU A 704 9.48 -8.17 -1.17
C GLU A 704 8.02 -8.30 -0.73
N GLY A 705 7.20 -9.06 -1.47
CA GLY A 705 5.85 -9.44 -1.05
C GLY A 705 5.83 -10.31 0.22
N SER A 706 6.67 -11.33 0.32
CA SER A 706 6.78 -12.16 1.54
C SER A 706 7.28 -11.39 2.76
N SER A 707 8.10 -10.36 2.57
CA SER A 707 8.63 -9.51 3.65
C SER A 707 7.77 -8.27 3.98
N ASN A 708 6.46 -8.27 3.64
CA ASN A 708 5.51 -7.16 3.89
C ASN A 708 5.80 -5.83 3.16
N ARG A 709 6.58 -5.85 2.08
CA ARG A 709 7.00 -4.65 1.33
C ARG A 709 6.31 -4.59 -0.04
N ASP A 710 4.98 -4.75 -0.02
CA ASP A 710 4.12 -4.97 -1.19
C ASP A 710 4.29 -3.90 -2.28
N ALA A 711 4.55 -2.64 -1.91
CA ALA A 711 4.81 -1.56 -2.87
C ALA A 711 6.09 -1.79 -3.70
N ARG A 712 7.14 -2.37 -3.10
CA ARG A 712 8.37 -2.71 -3.82
C ARG A 712 8.19 -3.99 -4.64
N GLY A 713 7.42 -4.95 -4.12
CA GLY A 713 7.00 -6.14 -4.86
C GLY A 713 6.29 -5.79 -6.18
N TRP A 714 5.22 -4.99 -6.08
CA TRP A 714 4.49 -4.45 -7.23
C TRP A 714 5.39 -3.71 -8.24
N LEU A 715 6.32 -2.88 -7.77
CA LEU A 715 7.23 -2.15 -8.67
C LEU A 715 8.16 -3.11 -9.41
N TYR A 716 8.69 -4.14 -8.75
CA TYR A 716 9.56 -5.13 -9.40
C TYR A 716 8.82 -6.02 -10.42
N SER A 717 7.55 -6.40 -10.18
CA SER A 717 6.76 -7.11 -11.21
C SER A 717 6.51 -6.22 -12.43
N GLY A 718 6.11 -4.96 -12.20
CA GLY A 718 5.88 -3.99 -13.28
C GLY A 718 7.16 -3.59 -14.03
N MET A 719 8.32 -3.61 -13.38
CA MET A 719 9.63 -3.44 -14.04
C MET A 719 10.00 -4.67 -14.88
N SER A 720 9.82 -5.87 -14.33
CA SER A 720 10.04 -7.13 -15.05
C SER A 720 9.22 -7.19 -16.33
N MET A 721 7.90 -6.91 -16.24
CA MET A 721 7.00 -6.92 -17.39
C MET A 721 7.42 -5.89 -18.46
N ARG A 722 7.84 -4.68 -18.07
CA ARG A 722 8.33 -3.66 -19.01
C ARG A 722 9.64 -4.05 -19.69
N LEU A 723 10.58 -4.63 -18.95
CA LEU A 723 11.84 -5.12 -19.52
C LEU A 723 11.63 -6.36 -20.41
N ALA A 724 10.61 -7.18 -20.15
CA ALA A 724 10.19 -8.24 -21.08
C ALA A 724 9.64 -7.68 -22.41
N PHE A 725 9.09 -6.46 -22.42
CA PHE A 725 8.78 -5.75 -23.66
C PHE A 725 10.03 -5.14 -24.32
N ASP A 726 10.90 -4.46 -23.56
CA ASP A 726 12.17 -3.89 -24.06
C ASP A 726 13.08 -4.95 -24.70
N LEU A 727 13.18 -6.14 -24.12
CA LEU A 727 13.96 -7.29 -24.63
C LEU A 727 13.18 -8.17 -25.64
N GLY A 728 11.99 -7.71 -26.07
CA GLY A 728 11.17 -8.37 -27.08
C GLY A 728 10.72 -9.80 -26.74
N LEU A 729 10.62 -10.17 -25.46
CA LEU A 729 10.23 -11.52 -25.02
C LEU A 729 8.75 -11.84 -25.31
N HIS A 730 7.97 -10.81 -25.63
CA HIS A 730 6.57 -10.86 -26.07
C HIS A 730 6.39 -11.24 -27.56
N ILE A 731 7.49 -11.29 -28.33
CA ILE A 731 7.51 -11.58 -29.77
C ILE A 731 7.67 -13.08 -30.02
N ASP A 732 6.96 -13.65 -31.00
CA ASP A 732 7.25 -15.01 -31.43
C ASP A 732 8.62 -15.12 -32.11
N MET A 733 9.44 -16.03 -31.60
CA MET A 733 10.82 -16.24 -32.04
C MET A 733 10.94 -17.27 -33.17
N THR A 734 9.86 -17.98 -33.53
CA THR A 734 9.88 -19.01 -34.59
C THR A 734 10.58 -18.54 -35.88
N PRO A 735 10.31 -17.35 -36.44
CA PRO A 735 10.97 -16.88 -37.67
C PRO A 735 12.47 -16.60 -37.52
N TYR A 736 12.95 -16.37 -36.30
CA TYR A 736 14.38 -16.18 -36.00
C TYR A 736 15.08 -17.52 -35.78
N VAL A 737 14.38 -18.51 -35.22
CA VAL A 737 14.87 -19.90 -35.11
C VAL A 737 15.00 -20.53 -36.50
N GLU A 738 14.05 -20.31 -37.39
CA GLU A 738 14.07 -20.83 -38.77
C GLU A 738 15.23 -20.27 -39.61
N LYS A 739 15.66 -19.03 -39.33
CA LYS A 739 16.86 -18.41 -39.94
C LYS A 739 18.17 -18.89 -39.32
N GLY A 740 18.14 -19.41 -38.10
CA GLY A 740 19.33 -19.72 -37.29
C GLY A 740 19.89 -18.52 -36.51
N ASP A 741 19.16 -17.40 -36.43
CA ASP A 741 19.56 -16.20 -35.67
C ASP A 741 19.56 -16.45 -34.15
N ILE A 742 18.74 -17.40 -33.68
CA ILE A 742 18.55 -17.78 -32.28
C ILE A 742 18.30 -19.28 -32.17
N SER A 743 18.78 -19.93 -31.10
CA SER A 743 18.53 -21.37 -30.91
C SER A 743 17.09 -21.65 -30.43
N ALA A 744 16.52 -22.80 -30.81
CA ALA A 744 15.19 -23.20 -30.39
C ALA A 744 15.04 -23.32 -28.86
N PHE A 745 16.11 -23.72 -28.16
CA PHE A 745 16.13 -23.77 -26.70
C PHE A 745 16.14 -22.37 -26.07
N GLU A 746 16.93 -21.44 -26.63
CA GLU A 746 16.95 -20.05 -26.18
C GLU A 746 15.59 -19.36 -26.38
N ALA A 747 14.95 -19.56 -27.53
CA ALA A 747 13.61 -19.06 -27.81
C ALA A 747 12.58 -19.53 -26.77
N ASP A 748 12.69 -20.77 -26.29
CA ASP A 748 11.81 -21.32 -25.26
C ASP A 748 12.11 -20.79 -23.84
N VAL A 749 13.38 -20.51 -23.52
CA VAL A 749 13.74 -19.83 -22.26
C VAL A 749 13.21 -18.38 -22.25
N ARG A 750 13.27 -17.67 -23.40
CA ARG A 750 12.70 -16.32 -23.55
C ARG A 750 11.17 -16.33 -23.42
N ARG A 751 10.49 -17.33 -24.01
CA ARG A 751 9.07 -17.61 -23.80
C ARG A 751 8.73 -17.87 -22.33
N THR A 752 9.51 -18.70 -21.64
CA THR A 752 9.34 -19.02 -20.22
C THR A 752 9.49 -17.77 -19.33
N ALA A 753 10.53 -16.97 -19.57
CA ALA A 753 10.74 -15.71 -18.85
C ALA A 753 9.58 -14.71 -19.08
N PHE A 754 9.04 -14.61 -20.30
CA PHE A 754 7.85 -13.78 -20.57
C PHE A 754 6.62 -14.26 -19.79
N TRP A 755 6.25 -15.54 -19.90
CA TRP A 755 5.02 -16.05 -19.28
C TRP A 755 5.09 -16.09 -17.75
N GLY A 756 6.25 -16.39 -17.16
CA GLY A 756 6.44 -16.24 -15.71
C GLY A 756 6.31 -14.79 -15.23
N SER A 757 6.74 -13.81 -16.05
CA SER A 757 6.56 -12.38 -15.78
C SER A 757 5.09 -11.95 -15.92
N TYR A 758 4.39 -12.43 -16.95
CA TYR A 758 2.94 -12.24 -17.15
C TYR A 758 2.15 -12.75 -15.94
N ILE A 759 2.43 -13.97 -15.48
CA ILE A 759 1.77 -14.60 -14.32
C ILE A 759 2.03 -13.79 -13.04
N ALA A 760 3.26 -13.30 -12.86
CA ALA A 760 3.62 -12.48 -11.71
C ALA A 760 2.89 -11.13 -11.69
N ASP A 761 2.86 -10.39 -12.80
CA ASP A 761 2.19 -9.08 -12.87
C ASP A 761 0.66 -9.20 -12.68
N HIS A 762 0.02 -10.25 -13.25
CA HIS A 762 -1.40 -10.52 -13.01
C HIS A 762 -1.68 -10.92 -11.56
N PHE A 763 -0.87 -11.80 -10.95
CA PHE A 763 -1.00 -12.12 -9.53
C PHE A 763 -0.90 -10.86 -8.66
N TRP A 764 0.09 -10.01 -8.90
CA TRP A 764 0.23 -8.71 -8.21
C TRP A 764 -0.99 -7.81 -8.43
N GLY A 765 -1.51 -7.76 -9.67
CA GLY A 765 -2.75 -7.10 -10.07
C GLY A 765 -3.92 -7.40 -9.14
N PHE A 766 -4.25 -8.68 -8.99
CA PHE A 766 -5.36 -9.11 -8.15
C PHE A 766 -5.05 -9.08 -6.64
N TYR A 767 -3.82 -9.39 -6.23
CA TYR A 767 -3.41 -9.36 -4.82
C TYR A 767 -3.52 -7.97 -4.19
N LEU A 768 -3.23 -6.89 -4.94
CA LEU A 768 -3.35 -5.51 -4.47
C LEU A 768 -4.62 -4.78 -4.95
N GLY A 769 -5.47 -5.40 -5.79
CA GLY A 769 -6.65 -4.74 -6.37
C GLY A 769 -6.27 -3.55 -7.26
N ARG A 770 -5.30 -3.74 -8.15
CA ARG A 770 -4.72 -2.69 -9.00
C ARG A 770 -4.81 -3.06 -10.49
N PRO A 771 -5.00 -2.08 -11.39
CA PRO A 771 -5.06 -2.35 -12.82
C PRO A 771 -3.65 -2.63 -13.38
N PHE A 772 -3.47 -3.83 -13.93
CA PHE A 772 -2.45 -4.09 -14.96
C PHE A 772 -2.80 -3.31 -16.25
N ARG A 773 -1.79 -2.94 -17.04
CA ARG A 773 -1.96 -2.18 -18.29
C ARG A 773 -1.10 -2.76 -19.41
N MET A 774 -1.67 -3.69 -20.15
CA MET A 774 -1.09 -4.35 -21.31
C MET A 774 -2.21 -4.66 -22.30
N SER A 775 -1.97 -4.50 -23.60
CA SER A 775 -2.90 -4.98 -24.63
C SER A 775 -2.58 -6.43 -24.96
N ALA A 776 -3.59 -7.30 -24.91
CA ALA A 776 -3.42 -8.71 -25.26
C ALA A 776 -3.08 -8.91 -26.75
N GLY A 777 -3.41 -7.94 -27.60
CA GLY A 777 -3.06 -7.94 -29.03
C GLY A 777 -1.59 -7.63 -29.31
N ASP A 778 -0.82 -7.20 -28.31
CA ASP A 778 0.60 -6.89 -28.45
C ASP A 778 1.45 -8.17 -28.23
N ILE A 779 0.87 -9.24 -27.70
CA ILE A 779 1.54 -10.49 -27.37
C ILE A 779 1.44 -11.45 -28.55
N THR A 780 2.56 -11.79 -29.18
CA THR A 780 2.61 -12.78 -30.28
C THR A 780 3.31 -14.07 -29.87
N VAL A 781 4.16 -14.06 -28.85
CA VAL A 781 4.84 -15.25 -28.33
C VAL A 781 3.81 -16.32 -27.89
N PRO A 782 3.92 -17.57 -28.37
CA PRO A 782 2.97 -18.62 -27.99
C PRO A 782 3.09 -18.98 -26.50
N LYS A 783 1.99 -19.44 -25.92
CA LYS A 783 1.93 -19.95 -24.53
C LYS A 783 2.86 -21.18 -24.35
N PRO A 784 3.32 -21.51 -23.12
CA PRO A 784 4.09 -22.73 -22.86
C PRO A 784 3.37 -23.99 -23.34
N ALA A 785 4.11 -25.05 -23.68
CA ALA A 785 3.56 -26.29 -24.24
C ALA A 785 2.54 -26.09 -25.39
N SER A 786 2.76 -25.14 -26.32
CA SER A 786 1.89 -24.98 -27.50
C SER A 786 2.12 -26.04 -28.59
N ASN A 787 3.33 -26.64 -28.63
CA ASN A 787 3.66 -27.70 -29.58
C ASN A 787 3.30 -29.08 -28.99
N LEU A 788 2.01 -29.41 -29.04
CA LEU A 788 1.49 -30.71 -28.59
C LEU A 788 2.20 -31.87 -29.30
N GLY A 789 2.95 -32.68 -28.54
CA GLY A 789 3.65 -33.88 -29.03
C GLY A 789 5.15 -33.98 -28.70
N ALA A 790 5.77 -32.92 -28.17
CA ALA A 790 7.19 -32.89 -27.79
C ALA A 790 7.41 -32.46 -26.32
N GLU A 791 6.55 -32.92 -25.41
CA GLU A 791 6.56 -32.52 -24.01
C GLU A 791 7.85 -32.97 -23.28
N LYS A 792 8.56 -32.02 -22.66
CA LYS A 792 9.78 -32.26 -21.90
C LYS A 792 9.43 -32.80 -20.49
N GLU A 793 8.77 -33.97 -20.42
CA GLU A 793 8.37 -34.62 -19.16
C GLU A 793 9.59 -34.84 -18.24
N SER A 794 9.73 -33.98 -17.25
CA SER A 794 10.74 -34.12 -16.20
C SER A 794 10.22 -34.96 -15.04
N ILE A 795 11.12 -35.37 -14.13
CA ILE A 795 10.75 -35.98 -12.85
C ILE A 795 11.10 -34.97 -11.75
N TRP A 796 10.10 -34.58 -10.96
CA TRP A 796 10.28 -33.73 -9.79
C TRP A 796 10.53 -34.57 -8.54
N TYR A 797 11.48 -34.13 -7.72
CA TYR A 797 11.84 -34.76 -6.45
C TYR A 797 11.74 -33.71 -5.33
N PRO A 798 11.22 -34.07 -4.14
CA PRO A 798 11.24 -33.17 -2.99
C PRO A 798 12.67 -32.99 -2.46
N TYR A 799 13.03 -31.76 -2.10
CA TYR A 799 14.35 -31.39 -1.60
C TYR A 799 14.25 -30.64 -0.26
N GLY A 800 15.17 -30.90 0.67
CA GLY A 800 15.19 -30.24 1.99
C GLY A 800 14.06 -30.67 2.95
N LEU A 801 13.55 -31.90 2.87
CA LEU A 801 12.68 -32.44 3.91
C LEU A 801 13.53 -33.16 4.98
N HIS A 802 13.19 -32.97 6.26
CA HIS A 802 13.86 -33.59 7.41
C HIS A 802 12.85 -34.39 8.25
N GLY A 803 13.08 -35.70 8.40
CA GLY A 803 12.26 -36.60 9.22
C GLY A 803 12.11 -37.99 8.59
N ASP A 804 11.48 -38.93 9.29
CA ASP A 804 11.29 -40.34 8.87
C ASP A 804 10.28 -40.55 7.72
N LEU A 805 9.92 -39.49 7.00
CA LEU A 805 9.33 -39.60 5.67
C LEU A 805 10.45 -40.02 4.71
N GLU A 806 10.66 -41.34 4.54
CA GLU A 806 11.59 -41.84 3.53
C GLU A 806 11.31 -41.15 2.19
N PRO A 807 12.32 -40.55 1.54
CA PRO A 807 12.11 -39.88 0.27
C PRO A 807 11.62 -40.91 -0.73
N SER A 808 10.37 -40.77 -1.19
CA SER A 808 9.77 -41.63 -2.21
C SER A 808 10.73 -41.70 -3.41
N THR A 809 11.40 -42.84 -3.56
CA THR A 809 12.47 -43.03 -4.55
C THR A 809 11.93 -43.01 -5.98
N SER A 810 10.63 -43.27 -6.14
CA SER A 810 9.82 -42.78 -7.25
C SER A 810 9.53 -41.28 -7.07
N GLY A 811 10.31 -40.44 -7.77
CA GLY A 811 9.96 -39.05 -8.03
C GLY A 811 8.70 -38.94 -8.90
N VAL A 812 8.07 -37.77 -8.91
CA VAL A 812 6.75 -37.56 -9.54
C VAL A 812 6.92 -36.99 -10.95
N LYS A 813 6.20 -37.54 -11.94
CA LYS A 813 6.12 -36.97 -13.30
C LYS A 813 5.71 -35.49 -13.24
N ASN A 814 6.45 -34.62 -13.94
CA ASN A 814 6.35 -33.18 -13.79
C ASN A 814 6.12 -32.47 -15.15
N PRO A 815 4.85 -32.30 -15.58
CA PRO A 815 4.47 -31.59 -16.80
C PRO A 815 4.44 -30.06 -16.57
N ASN A 816 5.58 -29.50 -16.12
CA ASN A 816 5.65 -28.14 -15.58
C ASN A 816 5.24 -27.06 -16.60
N GLU A 817 5.58 -27.22 -17.89
CA GLU A 817 5.13 -26.32 -18.96
C GLU A 817 3.60 -26.32 -19.12
N LEU A 818 2.95 -27.49 -19.09
CA LEU A 818 1.49 -27.57 -19.18
C LEU A 818 0.83 -26.90 -17.97
N ILE A 819 1.43 -27.00 -16.78
CA ILE A 819 0.93 -26.34 -15.57
C ILE A 819 1.12 -24.82 -15.64
N SER A 820 2.29 -24.35 -16.10
CA SER A 820 2.56 -22.92 -16.37
C SER A 820 1.58 -22.35 -17.41
N ARG A 821 1.30 -23.10 -18.49
CA ARG A 821 0.26 -22.79 -19.47
C ARG A 821 -1.11 -22.60 -18.82
N GLN A 822 -1.50 -23.47 -17.88
CA GLN A 822 -2.78 -23.33 -17.19
C GLN A 822 -2.82 -22.11 -16.25
N PHE A 823 -1.72 -21.78 -15.55
CA PHE A 823 -1.65 -20.54 -14.76
C PHE A 823 -1.85 -19.29 -15.64
N ALA A 824 -1.22 -19.24 -16.82
CA ALA A 824 -1.42 -18.15 -17.77
C ALA A 824 -2.89 -18.05 -18.25
N ILE A 825 -3.50 -19.19 -18.61
CA ILE A 825 -4.91 -19.25 -19.05
C ILE A 825 -5.87 -18.79 -17.94
N LEU A 826 -5.67 -19.20 -16.69
CA LEU A 826 -6.52 -18.77 -15.57
C LEU A 826 -6.50 -17.25 -15.37
N TRP A 827 -5.31 -16.62 -15.46
CA TRP A 827 -5.20 -15.16 -15.37
C TRP A 827 -5.83 -14.44 -16.56
N GLU A 828 -5.70 -14.99 -17.78
CA GLU A 828 -6.33 -14.46 -18.99
C GLU A 828 -7.86 -14.50 -18.91
N ILE A 829 -8.45 -15.58 -18.38
CA ILE A 829 -9.91 -15.72 -18.22
C ILE A 829 -10.48 -14.66 -17.26
N ILE A 830 -9.84 -14.37 -16.13
CA ILE A 830 -10.31 -13.34 -15.19
C ILE A 830 -9.92 -11.91 -15.62
N SER A 831 -8.96 -11.74 -16.53
CA SER A 831 -8.42 -10.44 -16.95
C SER A 831 -9.50 -9.39 -17.36
N PRO A 832 -10.55 -9.74 -18.16
CA PRO A 832 -11.60 -8.80 -18.54
C PRO A 832 -12.44 -8.24 -17.38
N VAL A 833 -12.60 -8.99 -16.29
CA VAL A 833 -13.37 -8.53 -15.12
C VAL A 833 -12.50 -7.91 -14.02
N GLY A 834 -11.20 -8.22 -13.97
CA GLY A 834 -10.34 -7.82 -12.86
C GLY A 834 -10.33 -6.32 -12.60
N HIS A 835 -10.01 -5.54 -13.62
CA HIS A 835 -9.95 -4.07 -13.56
C HIS A 835 -11.34 -3.40 -13.46
N ILE A 836 -12.44 -4.15 -13.58
CA ILE A 836 -13.83 -3.65 -13.51
C ILE A 836 -14.50 -4.01 -12.18
N LEU A 837 -14.21 -5.19 -11.60
CA LEU A 837 -14.66 -5.59 -10.27
C LEU A 837 -13.79 -5.02 -9.14
N TYR A 838 -12.52 -4.75 -9.40
CA TYR A 838 -11.53 -4.33 -8.40
C TYR A 838 -10.75 -3.05 -8.74
N GLY A 839 -10.94 -2.50 -9.94
CA GLY A 839 -10.38 -1.20 -10.32
C GLY A 839 -11.38 -0.05 -10.20
N CYS A 840 -11.05 1.09 -10.80
CA CYS A 840 -11.85 2.33 -10.75
C CYS A 840 -12.81 2.51 -11.94
N SER A 841 -13.12 1.45 -12.70
CA SER A 841 -13.97 1.53 -13.89
C SER A 841 -15.45 1.41 -13.53
N ASP A 842 -16.26 2.40 -13.90
CA ASP A 842 -17.73 2.32 -13.80
C ASP A 842 -18.34 1.68 -15.05
N ILE A 843 -19.40 0.89 -14.88
CA ILE A 843 -20.07 0.13 -15.93
C ILE A 843 -21.52 -0.19 -15.53
N GLY A 844 -22.40 -0.32 -16.54
CA GLY A 844 -23.78 -0.78 -16.33
C GLY A 844 -23.83 -2.12 -15.59
N ARG A 845 -24.59 -2.19 -14.48
CA ARG A 845 -24.71 -3.40 -13.63
C ARG A 845 -25.15 -4.66 -14.39
N HIS A 846 -25.91 -4.49 -15.48
CA HIS A 846 -26.34 -5.60 -16.33
C HIS A 846 -25.19 -6.13 -17.21
N ASP A 847 -24.27 -5.26 -17.62
CA ASP A 847 -23.14 -5.58 -18.49
C ASP A 847 -21.96 -6.11 -17.69
N LEU A 848 -21.75 -5.60 -16.48
CA LEU A 848 -20.92 -6.23 -15.46
C LEU A 848 -21.42 -7.66 -15.16
N GLN A 849 -22.73 -7.85 -14.99
CA GLN A 849 -23.32 -9.17 -14.76
C GLN A 849 -23.15 -10.12 -15.96
N ARG A 850 -23.27 -9.62 -17.20
CA ARG A 850 -22.97 -10.39 -18.43
C ARG A 850 -21.51 -10.82 -18.49
N LEU A 851 -20.58 -9.91 -18.19
CA LEU A 851 -19.15 -10.18 -18.27
C LEU A 851 -18.71 -11.16 -17.18
N CYS A 852 -19.19 -11.01 -15.94
CA CYS A 852 -18.97 -11.98 -14.88
C CYS A 852 -19.57 -13.36 -15.20
N HIS A 853 -20.75 -13.42 -15.83
CA HIS A 853 -21.35 -14.69 -16.24
C HIS A 853 -20.48 -15.40 -17.28
N ARG A 854 -20.00 -14.69 -18.31
CA ARG A 854 -19.07 -15.28 -19.30
C ARG A 854 -17.81 -15.82 -18.64
N VAL A 855 -17.14 -15.01 -17.80
CA VAL A 855 -15.94 -15.44 -17.08
C VAL A 855 -16.21 -16.63 -16.15
N THR A 856 -17.37 -16.71 -15.50
CA THR A 856 -17.77 -17.90 -14.73
C THR A 856 -17.93 -19.14 -15.63
N ASP A 857 -18.56 -19.01 -16.80
CA ASP A 857 -18.76 -20.11 -17.75
C ASP A 857 -17.41 -20.58 -18.32
N ASP A 858 -16.52 -19.65 -18.68
CA ASP A 858 -15.15 -19.91 -19.17
C ASP A 858 -14.31 -20.64 -18.10
N LEU A 859 -14.44 -20.27 -16.82
CA LEU A 859 -13.78 -20.95 -15.70
C LEU A 859 -14.29 -22.39 -15.50
N PHE A 860 -15.61 -22.59 -15.57
CA PHE A 860 -16.19 -23.93 -15.45
C PHE A 860 -15.82 -24.80 -16.67
N ALA A 861 -15.79 -24.23 -17.87
CA ALA A 861 -15.30 -24.88 -19.07
C ALA A 861 -13.81 -25.26 -18.94
N TRP A 862 -12.97 -24.38 -18.39
CA TRP A 862 -11.56 -24.68 -18.12
C TRP A 862 -11.40 -25.89 -17.19
N LYS A 863 -12.09 -25.92 -16.04
CA LYS A 863 -12.00 -27.03 -15.08
C LYS A 863 -12.58 -28.33 -15.64
N ALA A 864 -13.64 -28.26 -16.44
CA ALA A 864 -14.27 -29.44 -17.05
C ALA A 864 -13.48 -30.05 -18.23
N ASN A 865 -12.63 -29.26 -18.91
CA ASN A 865 -11.79 -29.70 -20.03
C ASN A 865 -10.31 -29.88 -19.63
N LEU A 866 -10.00 -29.88 -18.33
CA LEU A 866 -8.64 -30.02 -17.83
C LEU A 866 -8.12 -31.45 -18.12
N PRO A 867 -6.90 -31.62 -18.69
CA PRO A 867 -6.32 -32.94 -18.95
C PRO A 867 -6.23 -33.84 -17.72
N SER A 868 -6.42 -35.14 -17.89
CA SER A 868 -6.49 -36.11 -16.78
C SER A 868 -5.18 -36.34 -16.02
N ASN A 869 -4.06 -35.84 -16.53
CA ASN A 869 -2.77 -35.76 -15.81
C ASN A 869 -2.62 -34.48 -14.97
N LEU A 870 -3.50 -33.50 -15.14
CA LEU A 870 -3.54 -32.23 -14.39
C LEU A 870 -4.75 -32.13 -13.43
N ASP A 871 -5.79 -32.93 -13.63
CA ASP A 871 -6.93 -32.95 -12.72
C ASP A 871 -6.64 -33.66 -11.39
N ILE A 872 -7.34 -33.24 -10.33
CA ILE A 872 -7.16 -33.75 -8.97
C ILE A 872 -8.51 -34.20 -8.41
N ASP A 873 -8.62 -35.51 -8.21
CA ASP A 873 -9.57 -36.14 -7.30
C ASP A 873 -9.19 -35.77 -5.84
N LEU A 874 -10.09 -35.05 -5.16
CA LEU A 874 -9.92 -34.60 -3.76
C LEU A 874 -10.29 -35.67 -2.72
N ASP A 875 -10.90 -36.79 -3.13
CA ASP A 875 -11.22 -37.92 -2.27
C ASP A 875 -10.08 -38.96 -2.27
N ASN A 876 -9.17 -38.92 -3.26
CA ASN A 876 -8.00 -39.79 -3.37
C ASN A 876 -6.71 -39.14 -2.82
N ASP A 877 -6.52 -39.26 -1.51
CA ASP A 877 -5.39 -38.71 -0.77
C ASP A 877 -4.18 -39.67 -0.67
N ALA A 878 -4.24 -40.84 -1.30
CA ALA A 878 -3.28 -41.93 -1.11
C ALA A 878 -1.96 -41.75 -1.87
N VAL A 879 -1.97 -41.01 -2.98
CA VAL A 879 -0.80 -40.79 -3.85
C VAL A 879 -0.39 -39.32 -3.79
N PRO A 880 0.90 -38.99 -3.55
CA PRO A 880 1.38 -37.61 -3.54
C PRO A 880 1.10 -36.91 -4.88
N LYS A 881 0.60 -35.67 -4.81
CA LYS A 881 0.34 -34.80 -5.96
C LYS A 881 1.38 -33.67 -5.98
N LEU A 882 1.81 -33.24 -7.17
CA LEU A 882 2.80 -32.15 -7.31
C LEU A 882 2.39 -30.90 -6.50
N PRO A 883 3.29 -30.32 -5.68
CA PRO A 883 3.03 -29.10 -4.91
C PRO A 883 2.40 -27.97 -5.73
N HIS A 884 2.99 -27.68 -6.89
CA HIS A 884 2.55 -26.60 -7.78
C HIS A 884 1.25 -26.92 -8.55
N LEU A 885 0.90 -28.21 -8.73
CA LEU A 885 -0.41 -28.60 -9.25
C LEU A 885 -1.51 -28.36 -8.22
N LEU A 886 -1.26 -28.63 -6.92
CA LEU A 886 -2.18 -28.26 -5.85
C LEU A 886 -2.39 -26.73 -5.81
N VAL A 887 -1.33 -25.94 -5.99
CA VAL A 887 -1.40 -24.47 -6.11
C VAL A 887 -2.20 -24.02 -7.34
N LEU A 888 -2.14 -24.73 -8.48
CA LEU A 888 -2.95 -24.41 -9.67
C LEU A 888 -4.46 -24.52 -9.37
N HIS A 889 -4.91 -25.60 -8.72
CA HIS A 889 -6.33 -25.75 -8.35
C HIS A 889 -6.72 -24.73 -7.26
N MET A 890 -5.84 -24.41 -6.30
CA MET A 890 -6.08 -23.31 -5.36
C MET A 890 -6.24 -21.95 -6.06
N GLN A 891 -5.44 -21.69 -7.10
CA GLN A 891 -5.52 -20.46 -7.90
C GLN A 891 -6.85 -20.35 -8.67
N TYR A 892 -7.31 -21.45 -9.26
CA TYR A 892 -8.64 -21.56 -9.87
C TYR A 892 -9.75 -21.22 -8.86
N HIS A 893 -9.75 -21.86 -7.69
CA HIS A 893 -10.76 -21.61 -6.67
C HIS A 893 -10.71 -20.18 -6.11
N GLN A 894 -9.51 -19.58 -6.00
CA GLN A 894 -9.37 -18.16 -5.64
C GLN A 894 -10.01 -17.24 -6.69
N ILE A 895 -9.81 -17.54 -7.97
CA ILE A 895 -10.38 -16.82 -9.10
C ILE A 895 -11.92 -16.98 -9.15
N VAL A 896 -12.45 -18.16 -8.84
CA VAL A 896 -13.90 -18.36 -8.65
C VAL A 896 -14.43 -17.53 -7.45
N ILE A 897 -13.69 -17.47 -6.33
CA ILE A 897 -14.04 -16.59 -5.20
C ILE A 897 -14.06 -15.12 -5.65
N PHE A 898 -13.06 -14.65 -6.41
CA PHE A 898 -13.02 -13.28 -6.92
C PHE A 898 -14.23 -12.96 -7.82
N THR A 899 -14.50 -13.77 -8.85
CA THR A 899 -15.62 -13.54 -9.78
C THR A 899 -16.98 -13.49 -9.08
N HIS A 900 -17.17 -14.24 -7.98
CA HIS A 900 -18.46 -14.32 -7.26
C HIS A 900 -18.58 -13.42 -6.02
N ARG A 901 -17.47 -13.06 -5.35
CA ARG A 901 -17.49 -12.34 -4.06
C ARG A 901 -18.23 -10.98 -4.10
N PRO A 902 -18.12 -10.15 -5.15
CA PRO A 902 -18.92 -8.92 -5.25
C PRO A 902 -20.44 -9.16 -5.22
N TRP A 903 -20.90 -10.31 -5.73
CA TRP A 903 -22.31 -10.64 -5.90
C TRP A 903 -22.98 -11.32 -4.68
N VAL A 904 -22.25 -11.59 -3.59
CA VAL A 904 -22.79 -12.29 -2.39
C VAL A 904 -23.85 -11.50 -1.62
N SER A 905 -24.01 -10.20 -1.91
CA SER A 905 -25.03 -9.35 -1.30
C SER A 905 -26.35 -9.37 -2.05
N LYS A 906 -27.46 -9.31 -1.31
CA LYS A 906 -28.82 -9.19 -1.86
C LYS A 906 -29.13 -7.80 -2.41
N SER A 907 -28.39 -6.76 -1.98
CA SER A 907 -28.70 -5.35 -2.24
C SER A 907 -27.54 -4.54 -2.83
N TYR A 908 -26.30 -5.00 -2.68
CA TYR A 908 -25.12 -4.36 -3.27
C TYR A 908 -24.86 -4.92 -4.68
N ILE A 909 -24.54 -4.03 -5.63
CA ILE A 909 -24.37 -4.21 -7.10
C ILE A 909 -25.44 -4.99 -7.89
N GLN A 910 -26.33 -5.75 -7.27
CA GLN A 910 -27.41 -6.48 -7.94
C GLN A 910 -28.20 -5.55 -8.89
N PRO A 911 -28.42 -5.94 -10.16
CA PRO A 911 -29.31 -5.21 -11.05
C PRO A 911 -30.78 -5.34 -10.63
N ARG A 912 -31.59 -4.39 -11.13
CA ARG A 912 -33.06 -4.48 -11.07
C ARG A 912 -33.55 -5.45 -12.15
N SER A 913 -34.81 -5.87 -12.09
CA SER A 913 -35.34 -6.89 -13.02
C SER A 913 -35.24 -6.43 -14.49
N PRO A 914 -34.86 -7.31 -15.44
CA PRO A 914 -34.51 -8.72 -15.26
C PRO A 914 -33.08 -8.92 -14.71
N ARG A 915 -32.92 -9.92 -13.83
CA ARG A 915 -31.60 -10.41 -13.42
C ARG A 915 -31.12 -11.46 -14.44
N GLN A 916 -29.82 -11.45 -14.72
CA GLN A 916 -29.14 -12.53 -15.43
C GLN A 916 -28.40 -13.42 -14.41
N GLY A 917 -28.36 -14.73 -14.67
CA GLY A 917 -27.74 -15.71 -13.78
C GLY A 917 -28.48 -15.97 -12.45
N PRO A 918 -27.96 -16.90 -11.63
CA PRO A 918 -28.65 -17.48 -10.46
C PRO A 918 -28.63 -16.62 -9.18
N GLY A 919 -27.99 -15.45 -9.20
CA GLY A 919 -28.06 -14.43 -8.13
C GLY A 919 -27.33 -14.75 -6.82
N TYR A 920 -27.53 -13.89 -5.82
CA TYR A 920 -26.67 -13.81 -4.62
C TYR A 920 -26.57 -15.09 -3.77
N HIS A 921 -27.58 -15.97 -3.80
CA HIS A 921 -27.53 -17.25 -3.08
C HIS A 921 -26.56 -18.23 -3.74
N HIS A 922 -26.52 -18.28 -5.08
CA HIS A 922 -25.54 -19.08 -5.81
C HIS A 922 -24.14 -18.47 -5.66
N ALA A 923 -23.99 -17.15 -5.80
CA ALA A 923 -22.69 -16.48 -5.60
C ALA A 923 -22.08 -16.76 -4.22
N ARG A 924 -22.89 -16.79 -3.15
CA ARG A 924 -22.43 -17.25 -1.83
C ARG A 924 -21.94 -18.68 -1.84
N ARG A 925 -22.69 -19.59 -2.44
CA ARG A 925 -22.35 -21.02 -2.50
C ARG A 925 -21.00 -21.22 -3.19
N MET A 926 -20.82 -20.64 -4.39
CA MET A 926 -19.58 -20.76 -5.16
C MET A 926 -18.34 -20.27 -4.38
N CYS A 927 -18.46 -19.13 -3.67
CA CYS A 927 -17.38 -18.62 -2.81
C CYS A 927 -17.09 -19.50 -1.59
N VAL A 928 -18.04 -20.30 -1.13
CA VAL A 928 -17.91 -21.17 0.05
C VAL A 928 -17.38 -22.54 -0.36
N GLU A 929 -17.97 -23.15 -1.39
CA GLU A 929 -17.50 -24.39 -2.03
C GLU A 929 -16.02 -24.23 -2.43
N SER A 930 -15.67 -23.16 -3.14
CA SER A 930 -14.27 -22.90 -3.51
C SER A 930 -13.34 -22.63 -2.33
N ALA A 931 -13.85 -22.08 -1.22
CA ALA A 931 -13.05 -21.89 0.00
C ALA A 931 -12.85 -23.20 0.77
N THR A 932 -13.83 -24.10 0.73
CA THR A 932 -13.73 -25.47 1.20
C THR A 932 -12.72 -26.27 0.37
N ASP A 933 -12.78 -26.18 -0.96
CA ASP A 933 -11.86 -26.91 -1.84
C ASP A 933 -10.40 -26.45 -1.68
N ILE A 934 -10.15 -25.15 -1.48
CA ILE A 934 -8.82 -24.65 -1.09
C ILE A 934 -8.36 -25.30 0.23
N ALA A 935 -9.24 -25.44 1.22
CA ALA A 935 -8.89 -26.11 2.48
C ALA A 935 -8.68 -27.63 2.31
N ARG A 936 -9.43 -28.30 1.43
CA ARG A 936 -9.18 -29.71 1.06
C ARG A 936 -7.81 -29.88 0.37
N LEU A 937 -7.46 -28.97 -0.53
CA LEU A 937 -6.14 -28.94 -1.19
C LEU A 937 -5.00 -28.67 -0.19
N LEU A 938 -5.21 -27.84 0.84
CA LEU A 938 -4.24 -27.64 1.92
C LEU A 938 -4.05 -28.91 2.76
N HIS A 939 -5.11 -29.67 3.02
CA HIS A 939 -5.01 -30.94 3.76
C HIS A 939 -4.26 -32.01 2.94
N LEU A 940 -4.55 -32.10 1.64
CA LEU A 940 -3.85 -33.00 0.73
C LEU A 940 -2.37 -32.62 0.57
N TYR A 941 -2.05 -31.31 0.58
CA TYR A 941 -0.66 -30.84 0.63
C TYR A 941 0.03 -31.29 1.91
N GLU A 942 -0.56 -31.00 3.06
CA GLU A 942 -0.04 -31.33 4.40
C GLU A 942 0.27 -32.82 4.59
N LYS A 943 -0.57 -33.71 4.05
CA LYS A 943 -0.39 -35.15 4.17
C LYS A 943 0.94 -35.64 3.59
N HIS A 944 1.48 -34.94 2.59
CA HIS A 944 2.69 -35.34 1.87
C HIS A 944 3.86 -34.34 2.02
N TYR A 945 3.62 -33.09 2.43
CA TYR A 945 4.61 -32.00 2.49
C TYR A 945 4.34 -31.01 3.65
N THR A 946 5.37 -30.37 4.21
CA THR A 946 5.19 -29.27 5.20
C THR A 946 4.84 -27.94 4.54
N PHE A 947 3.90 -27.20 5.15
CA PHE A 947 3.51 -25.86 4.72
C PHE A 947 4.69 -24.87 4.66
N ARG A 948 5.76 -25.08 5.43
CA ARG A 948 6.99 -24.26 5.37
C ARG A 948 7.66 -24.24 3.98
N ARG A 949 7.45 -25.25 3.14
CA ARG A 949 8.03 -25.33 1.78
C ARG A 949 7.02 -24.95 0.67
N MET A 950 5.88 -24.32 0.99
CA MET A 950 4.91 -23.84 -0.01
C MET A 950 5.36 -22.54 -0.71
N ASN A 951 5.00 -22.38 -1.99
CA ASN A 951 5.17 -21.13 -2.73
C ASN A 951 4.45 -19.95 -2.04
N ASN A 952 5.09 -18.77 -2.01
CA ASN A 952 4.61 -17.60 -1.28
C ASN A 952 3.23 -17.06 -1.73
N GLN A 953 2.80 -17.32 -2.98
CA GLN A 953 1.51 -16.89 -3.52
C GLN A 953 0.32 -17.48 -2.75
N VAL A 954 0.51 -18.66 -2.15
CA VAL A 954 -0.53 -19.39 -1.40
C VAL A 954 -1.08 -18.60 -0.22
N VAL A 955 -0.31 -17.67 0.36
CA VAL A 955 -0.78 -16.77 1.44
C VAL A 955 -2.03 -15.98 1.02
N ALA A 956 -2.11 -15.53 -0.24
CA ALA A 956 -3.27 -14.82 -0.78
C ALA A 956 -4.48 -15.76 -1.02
N MET A 957 -4.21 -17.01 -1.41
CA MET A 957 -5.23 -18.05 -1.61
C MET A 957 -5.87 -18.45 -0.27
N ILE A 958 -5.04 -18.72 0.75
CA ILE A 958 -5.50 -19.01 2.12
C ILE A 958 -6.29 -17.83 2.68
N PHE A 959 -5.81 -16.58 2.50
CA PHE A 959 -6.56 -15.39 2.91
C PHE A 959 -7.98 -15.35 2.31
N SER A 960 -8.08 -15.65 1.01
CA SER A 960 -9.34 -15.61 0.26
C SER A 960 -10.32 -16.69 0.74
N ALA A 961 -9.83 -17.91 1.00
CA ALA A 961 -10.61 -19.01 1.56
C ALA A 961 -11.02 -18.75 3.03
N ALA A 962 -10.06 -18.40 3.88
CA ALA A 962 -10.27 -18.13 5.30
C ALA A 962 -11.29 -17.01 5.52
N LEU A 963 -11.26 -15.95 4.71
CA LEU A 963 -12.25 -14.87 4.76
C LEU A 963 -13.69 -15.35 4.49
N MET A 964 -13.87 -16.32 3.60
CA MET A 964 -15.18 -16.89 3.27
C MET A 964 -15.63 -17.93 4.30
N LEU A 965 -14.74 -18.81 4.76
CA LEU A 965 -15.02 -19.76 5.86
C LEU A 965 -15.36 -19.02 7.16
N LEU A 966 -14.66 -17.90 7.44
CA LEU A 966 -14.95 -17.00 8.56
C LEU A 966 -16.33 -16.36 8.44
N TYR A 967 -16.74 -15.96 7.24
CA TYR A 967 -18.09 -15.43 6.99
C TYR A 967 -19.17 -16.49 7.27
N VAL A 968 -18.97 -17.74 6.86
CA VAL A 968 -19.92 -18.85 7.06
C VAL A 968 -20.04 -19.22 8.54
N THR A 969 -18.93 -19.53 9.20
CA THR A 969 -18.90 -19.96 10.61
C THR A 969 -19.50 -18.91 11.56
N ILE A 970 -19.29 -17.62 11.29
CA ILE A 970 -19.90 -16.52 12.06
C ILE A 970 -21.37 -16.28 11.69
N SER A 971 -21.81 -16.60 10.47
CA SER A 971 -23.21 -16.49 10.07
C SER A 971 -24.07 -17.65 10.59
N ASN A 972 -23.52 -18.86 10.64
CA ASN A 972 -24.22 -20.08 11.02
C ASN A 972 -24.34 -20.27 12.54
N THR A 973 -23.49 -19.62 13.34
CA THR A 973 -23.53 -19.63 14.82
C THR A 973 -24.69 -18.81 15.42
N SER A 974 -25.74 -18.51 14.65
CA SER A 974 -26.93 -17.79 15.11
C SER A 974 -27.96 -18.76 15.74
N PRO A 975 -28.40 -18.55 16.99
CA PRO A 975 -29.16 -19.54 17.75
C PRO A 975 -30.59 -19.82 17.23
N SER A 976 -31.05 -19.13 16.19
CA SER A 976 -32.38 -19.30 15.60
C SER A 976 -32.48 -20.40 14.53
N SER A 977 -31.38 -21.10 14.18
CA SER A 977 -31.38 -22.19 13.17
C SER A 977 -31.36 -23.61 13.77
N ARG A 978 -32.07 -23.83 14.89
CA ARG A 978 -32.20 -25.17 15.52
C ARG A 978 -33.22 -26.07 14.82
N THR A 979 -32.99 -26.41 13.54
CA THR A 979 -33.81 -27.43 12.82
C THR A 979 -33.09 -28.03 11.59
N SER A 980 -32.04 -28.82 11.82
CA SER A 980 -31.52 -29.92 10.95
C SER A 980 -30.26 -30.51 11.59
N GLY A 981 -30.05 -31.83 11.51
CA GLY A 981 -28.80 -32.46 11.97
C GLY A 981 -27.60 -32.03 11.12
N ASP A 982 -27.76 -32.09 9.80
CA ASP A 982 -26.73 -31.83 8.80
C ASP A 982 -26.08 -30.44 8.93
N GLN A 983 -26.84 -29.43 9.39
CA GLN A 983 -26.30 -28.08 9.63
C GLN A 983 -25.23 -28.04 10.73
N ILE A 984 -25.27 -28.97 11.70
CA ILE A 984 -24.30 -29.04 12.80
C ILE A 984 -23.00 -29.68 12.32
N TYR A 985 -23.09 -30.75 11.53
CA TYR A 985 -21.93 -31.38 10.90
C TYR A 985 -21.21 -30.42 9.96
N ASN A 986 -21.93 -29.80 9.02
CA ASN A 986 -21.35 -28.84 8.08
C ASN A 986 -20.73 -27.63 8.80
N ASN A 987 -21.34 -27.13 9.88
CA ASN A 987 -20.73 -26.02 10.64
C ASN A 987 -19.45 -26.45 11.39
N THR A 988 -19.37 -27.69 11.86
CA THR A 988 -18.17 -28.22 12.54
C THR A 988 -17.02 -28.40 11.54
N GLU A 989 -17.34 -28.94 10.36
CA GLU A 989 -16.42 -29.08 9.23
C GLU A 989 -15.87 -27.73 8.75
N MET A 990 -16.72 -26.71 8.55
CA MET A 990 -16.26 -25.37 8.16
C MET A 990 -15.36 -24.70 9.22
N VAL A 991 -15.49 -25.05 10.50
CA VAL A 991 -14.56 -24.63 11.56
C VAL A 991 -13.23 -25.39 11.47
N ALA A 992 -13.25 -26.69 11.17
CA ALA A 992 -12.03 -27.47 10.95
C ALA A 992 -11.21 -26.94 9.76
N TYR A 993 -11.86 -26.63 8.63
CA TYR A 993 -11.22 -26.00 7.48
C TYR A 993 -10.69 -24.59 7.79
N LEU A 994 -11.41 -23.78 8.57
CA LEU A 994 -10.91 -22.47 8.99
C LEU A 994 -9.67 -22.59 9.89
N ASN A 995 -9.64 -23.57 10.81
CA ASN A 995 -8.49 -23.85 11.67
C ASN A 995 -7.28 -24.37 10.87
N LEU A 996 -7.51 -25.18 9.83
CA LEU A 996 -6.47 -25.61 8.89
C LEU A 996 -5.84 -24.41 8.17
N CYS A 997 -6.65 -23.47 7.67
CA CYS A 997 -6.15 -22.23 7.07
C CYS A 997 -5.31 -21.40 8.05
N PHE A 998 -5.73 -21.28 9.32
CA PHE A 998 -4.94 -20.58 10.33
C PHE A 998 -3.61 -21.29 10.64
N ARG A 999 -3.60 -22.61 10.74
CA ARG A 999 -2.39 -23.41 10.99
C ARG A 999 -1.40 -23.35 9.83
N ALA A 1000 -1.88 -23.41 8.58
CA ALA A 1000 -1.06 -23.20 7.39
C ALA A 1000 -0.39 -21.82 7.39
N LEU A 1001 -1.11 -20.75 7.78
CA LEU A 1001 -0.54 -19.42 7.92
C LEU A 1001 0.46 -19.28 9.08
N ASP A 1002 0.29 -20.03 10.17
CA ASP A 1002 1.25 -20.05 11.30
C ASP A 1002 2.54 -20.83 10.96
N GLU A 1003 2.47 -21.86 10.11
CA GLU A 1003 3.66 -22.53 9.55
C GLU A 1003 4.36 -21.67 8.49
N LEU A 1004 3.62 -21.19 7.47
CA LEU A 1004 4.11 -20.23 6.48
C LEU A 1004 4.70 -18.97 7.15
N GLY A 1005 4.12 -18.54 8.27
CA GLY A 1005 4.56 -17.39 9.06
C GLY A 1005 6.00 -17.48 9.55
N GLN A 1006 6.61 -18.67 9.59
CA GLN A 1006 8.01 -18.84 10.01
C GLN A 1006 8.98 -18.43 8.89
N SER A 1007 8.60 -18.65 7.63
CA SER A 1007 9.32 -18.30 6.41
C SER A 1007 8.96 -16.92 5.87
N PHE A 1008 7.67 -16.54 5.91
CA PHE A 1008 7.16 -15.33 5.29
C PHE A 1008 6.43 -14.43 6.31
N GLU A 1009 6.89 -13.19 6.45
CA GLU A 1009 6.30 -12.22 7.39
C GLU A 1009 4.89 -11.75 6.93
N ASN A 1010 4.54 -11.89 5.65
CA ASN A 1010 3.19 -11.61 5.14
C ASN A 1010 2.13 -12.65 5.54
N ALA A 1011 2.53 -13.90 5.83
CA ALA A 1011 1.63 -14.91 6.37
C ALA A 1011 1.24 -14.57 7.82
N LYS A 1012 2.19 -14.11 8.65
CA LYS A 1012 1.89 -13.56 10.00
C LYS A 1012 0.90 -12.39 9.92
N ARG A 1013 1.19 -11.38 9.08
CA ARG A 1013 0.32 -10.21 8.88
C ARG A 1013 -1.12 -10.61 8.49
N THR A 1014 -1.23 -11.56 7.55
CA THR A 1014 -2.50 -12.12 7.08
C THR A 1014 -3.28 -12.81 8.21
N ARG A 1015 -2.58 -13.63 9.00
CA ARG A 1015 -3.12 -14.39 10.12
C ARG A 1015 -3.65 -13.48 11.23
N ASP A 1016 -2.87 -12.50 11.67
CA ASP A 1016 -3.27 -11.60 12.75
C ASP A 1016 -4.39 -10.63 12.32
N PHE A 1017 -4.44 -10.24 11.04
CA PHE A 1017 -5.60 -9.56 10.45
C PHE A 1017 -6.87 -10.43 10.50
N LEU A 1018 -6.79 -11.71 10.09
CA LEU A 1018 -7.94 -12.63 10.10
C LEU A 1018 -8.44 -12.91 11.53
N VAL A 1019 -7.56 -13.07 12.52
CA VAL A 1019 -7.93 -13.19 13.95
C VAL A 1019 -8.63 -11.92 14.45
N SER A 1020 -8.11 -10.74 14.07
CA SER A 1020 -8.72 -9.45 14.44
C SER A 1020 -10.09 -9.26 13.81
N LEU A 1021 -10.25 -9.66 12.54
CA LEU A 1021 -11.51 -9.63 11.81
C LEU A 1021 -12.54 -10.60 12.42
N GLN A 1022 -12.11 -11.81 12.80
CA GLN A 1022 -12.95 -12.81 13.47
C GLN A 1022 -13.54 -12.26 14.77
N ARG A 1023 -12.71 -11.70 15.65
CA ARG A 1023 -13.13 -11.09 16.91
C ARG A 1023 -14.16 -9.96 16.67
N ARG A 1024 -13.89 -9.08 15.69
CA ARG A 1024 -14.77 -7.96 15.31
C ARG A 1024 -16.13 -8.43 14.77
N TRP A 1025 -16.15 -9.43 13.88
CA TRP A 1025 -17.37 -9.97 13.29
C TRP A 1025 -18.21 -10.77 14.30
N GLN A 1026 -17.58 -11.58 15.17
CA GLN A 1026 -18.29 -12.28 16.25
C GLN A 1026 -18.96 -11.29 17.21
N ALA A 1027 -18.24 -10.24 17.64
CA ALA A 1027 -18.80 -9.20 18.51
C ALA A 1027 -19.99 -8.46 17.85
N HIS A 1028 -19.90 -8.17 16.54
CA HIS A 1028 -21.01 -7.58 15.78
C HIS A 1028 -22.24 -8.50 15.71
N MET A 1029 -22.05 -9.79 15.45
CA MET A 1029 -23.17 -10.74 15.37
C MET A 1029 -23.83 -11.00 16.73
N ARG A 1030 -23.06 -11.10 17.83
CA ARG A 1030 -23.62 -11.20 19.19
C ARG A 1030 -24.53 -10.01 19.52
N ARG A 1031 -24.05 -8.78 19.28
CA ARG A 1031 -24.82 -7.52 19.42
C ARG A 1031 -26.04 -7.43 18.50
N SER A 1032 -26.06 -8.17 17.40
CA SER A 1032 -27.16 -8.19 16.42
C SER A 1032 -28.19 -9.31 16.67
N GLY A 1033 -27.76 -10.42 17.29
CA GLY A 1033 -28.61 -11.55 17.65
C GLY A 1033 -29.55 -11.22 18.81
N ALA A 1034 -29.03 -10.60 19.87
CA ALA A 1034 -29.82 -10.17 21.04
C ALA A 1034 -31.05 -9.32 20.61
N LYS A 1035 -30.87 -8.39 19.68
CA LYS A 1035 -31.94 -7.54 19.10
C LYS A 1035 -33.13 -8.31 18.52
N ARG A 1036 -32.98 -9.60 18.20
CA ARG A 1036 -34.04 -10.40 17.56
C ARG A 1036 -34.84 -11.28 18.51
N GLN A 1037 -34.31 -11.65 19.67
CA GLN A 1037 -35.07 -12.46 20.64
C GLN A 1037 -36.09 -11.62 21.43
N ILE A 1038 -35.72 -10.39 21.79
CA ILE A 1038 -36.55 -9.48 22.60
C ILE A 1038 -37.89 -9.13 21.92
N ASN A 1039 -37.94 -9.10 20.58
CA ASN A 1039 -39.18 -8.82 19.83
C ASN A 1039 -40.17 -10.02 19.73
N ASN A 1040 -39.82 -11.21 20.23
CA ASN A 1040 -40.58 -12.45 20.01
C ASN A 1040 -40.90 -13.20 21.33
N GLN A 1041 -41.67 -12.59 22.24
CA GLN A 1041 -42.48 -13.33 23.22
C GLN A 1041 -43.91 -12.76 23.33
N PRO A 1042 -44.94 -13.61 23.54
CA PRO A 1042 -46.33 -13.18 23.58
C PRO A 1042 -46.74 -12.64 24.95
N SER A 1043 -47.47 -11.52 24.98
CA SER A 1043 -48.06 -10.97 26.20
C SER A 1043 -49.29 -11.76 26.65
N SER A 1044 -49.30 -12.24 27.90
CA SER A 1044 -50.46 -12.89 28.49
C SER A 1044 -50.52 -12.68 30.01
N GLN A 1045 -51.76 -12.63 30.53
CA GLN A 1045 -52.14 -12.62 31.96
C GLN A 1045 -51.84 -11.35 32.78
N GLN A 1046 -52.87 -10.51 32.93
CA GLN A 1046 -53.34 -10.08 34.26
C GLN A 1046 -54.84 -10.37 34.37
N ILE A 1047 -55.35 -10.59 35.59
CA ILE A 1047 -56.70 -11.12 35.84
C ILE A 1047 -57.43 -10.27 36.90
N ALA A 1048 -58.70 -9.98 36.61
CA ALA A 1048 -59.79 -9.57 37.51
C ALA A 1048 -59.66 -8.27 38.34
N GLY A 1049 -60.54 -7.31 38.02
CA GLY A 1049 -61.00 -6.22 38.89
C GLY A 1049 -62.30 -5.65 38.29
N SER A 1050 -63.41 -5.65 39.03
CA SER A 1050 -64.77 -5.53 38.47
C SER A 1050 -65.49 -4.23 38.82
N ASN A 1051 -66.12 -3.57 37.83
CA ASN A 1051 -67.58 -3.33 37.75
C ASN A 1051 -67.98 -2.30 36.67
N SER A 1052 -69.22 -2.43 36.16
CA SER A 1052 -70.16 -1.38 35.67
C SER A 1052 -69.68 -0.27 34.69
N ASP A 1053 -70.40 0.08 33.62
CA ASP A 1053 -71.56 -0.55 32.94
C ASP A 1053 -71.84 0.16 31.58
N SER A 1054 -72.83 -0.32 30.83
CA SER A 1054 -73.58 0.39 29.78
C SER A 1054 -72.88 0.82 28.46
N ASP A 1055 -72.87 -0.12 27.50
CA ASP A 1055 -73.60 -0.02 26.21
C ASP A 1055 -73.09 0.90 25.04
N ALA A 1056 -73.81 0.82 23.91
CA ALA A 1056 -73.78 1.62 22.70
C ALA A 1056 -72.67 1.36 21.64
N SER A 1057 -73.02 0.42 20.75
CA SER A 1057 -72.60 0.24 19.35
C SER A 1057 -72.49 1.54 18.49
N ARG A 1058 -71.96 1.60 17.24
CA ARG A 1058 -71.88 0.57 16.17
C ARG A 1058 -70.99 0.99 14.98
N LYS A 1059 -70.33 0.01 14.33
CA LYS A 1059 -70.01 -0.10 12.87
C LYS A 1059 -69.52 1.13 12.04
N LYS A 1060 -68.25 1.00 11.61
CA LYS A 1060 -67.75 0.96 10.20
C LYS A 1060 -67.62 2.23 9.32
N SER A 1061 -66.47 2.21 8.62
CA SER A 1061 -66.21 2.48 7.18
C SER A 1061 -66.12 3.89 6.60
N ARG A 1062 -64.85 4.31 6.44
CA ARG A 1062 -64.13 4.47 5.14
C ARG A 1062 -64.44 5.67 4.22
N THR A 1063 -63.34 6.19 3.69
CA THR A 1063 -63.10 6.78 2.34
C THR A 1063 -63.03 8.31 2.21
N THR A 1064 -61.87 8.77 1.73
CA THR A 1064 -61.59 10.00 0.94
C THR A 1064 -61.69 11.40 1.58
N ALA A 1065 -60.70 12.24 1.23
CA ALA A 1065 -60.62 13.69 1.50
C ALA A 1065 -61.37 14.51 0.42
N PRO A 1066 -61.39 15.86 0.51
CA PRO A 1066 -60.39 16.63 -0.26
C PRO A 1066 -59.85 17.92 0.44
N HIS A 1067 -59.11 18.73 -0.33
CA HIS A 1067 -58.33 19.91 0.05
C HIS A 1067 -59.15 21.15 0.50
N GLY A 1068 -58.48 22.10 1.18
CA GLY A 1068 -58.92 23.49 1.40
C GLY A 1068 -57.75 24.37 1.89
N HIS A 1069 -57.67 25.65 1.45
CA HIS A 1069 -56.49 26.51 1.64
C HIS A 1069 -56.72 27.75 2.53
N ALA A 1070 -55.74 28.03 3.40
CA ALA A 1070 -55.13 29.34 3.72
C ALA A 1070 -55.84 30.42 4.60
N SER A 1071 -54.96 31.22 5.24
CA SER A 1071 -55.10 32.65 5.66
C SER A 1071 -55.50 33.01 7.12
N PHE A 1072 -54.50 33.45 7.92
CA PHE A 1072 -54.33 34.68 8.77
C PHE A 1072 -55.54 35.40 9.45
N PRO A 1073 -55.38 36.42 10.36
CA PRO A 1073 -54.18 37.13 10.88
C PRO A 1073 -54.11 37.39 12.44
N PHE A 1074 -53.00 38.00 12.93
CA PHE A 1074 -52.77 38.98 14.06
C PHE A 1074 -53.63 39.00 15.39
N SER A 1075 -53.23 39.54 16.57
CA SER A 1075 -52.14 40.47 17.02
C SER A 1075 -51.85 40.43 18.57
N THR A 1076 -50.82 41.20 19.00
CA THR A 1076 -50.25 41.53 20.35
C THR A 1076 -51.16 42.39 21.30
N PRO A 1077 -50.81 42.86 22.55
CA PRO A 1077 -49.49 43.35 23.08
C PRO A 1077 -49.06 43.18 24.59
N ALA A 1078 -47.78 43.57 24.84
CA ALA A 1078 -46.98 44.15 25.98
C ALA A 1078 -47.62 44.56 27.36
N GLN A 1079 -46.92 44.89 28.49
CA GLN A 1079 -45.66 45.63 28.88
C GLN A 1079 -45.18 45.23 30.33
N ALA A 1080 -44.22 45.84 31.09
CA ALA A 1080 -42.81 46.33 30.94
C ALA A 1080 -42.22 46.87 32.32
N MET A 1081 -40.92 47.27 32.40
CA MET A 1081 -40.21 48.07 33.49
C MET A 1081 -39.86 47.33 34.83
N ALA A 1082 -38.87 47.69 35.69
CA ALA A 1082 -37.88 48.81 35.83
C ALA A 1082 -36.50 48.40 36.51
N VAL A 1083 -35.60 49.36 36.86
CA VAL A 1083 -34.10 49.29 37.16
C VAL A 1083 -33.69 50.55 38.04
N PRO A 1084 -32.54 50.78 38.79
CA PRO A 1084 -31.12 50.23 38.85
C PRO A 1084 -30.36 50.10 40.26
N LEU A 1085 -29.01 49.86 40.24
CA LEU A 1085 -27.88 50.57 40.97
C LEU A 1085 -27.14 50.05 42.26
N GLY A 1086 -25.77 49.95 42.22
CA GLY A 1086 -24.84 50.33 43.36
C GLY A 1086 -23.51 49.54 43.68
N GLN A 1087 -22.31 50.10 43.33
CA GLN A 1087 -20.94 50.13 44.01
C GLN A 1087 -20.28 48.87 44.70
N ALA A 1088 -18.97 48.77 45.09
CA ALA A 1088 -17.63 49.26 44.60
C ALA A 1088 -16.42 48.65 45.42
N GLU A 1089 -15.21 48.50 44.82
CA GLU A 1089 -13.81 48.38 45.42
C GLU A 1089 -13.40 47.26 46.45
N SER A 1090 -12.11 47.02 46.82
CA SER A 1090 -10.81 46.89 46.08
C SER A 1090 -9.60 46.33 46.92
N GLN A 1091 -8.47 45.99 46.25
CA GLN A 1091 -7.04 45.83 46.69
C GLN A 1091 -6.47 44.68 47.62
N ARG A 1092 -5.27 44.18 47.21
CA ARG A 1092 -4.07 43.65 47.94
C ARG A 1092 -3.90 42.19 48.47
N VAL A 1093 -2.93 41.50 47.85
CA VAL A 1093 -1.74 40.77 48.38
C VAL A 1093 -1.84 39.88 49.66
N GLY A 1094 -1.48 38.59 49.53
CA GLY A 1094 -1.04 37.73 50.66
C GLY A 1094 -0.71 36.26 50.29
N GLN A 1095 0.48 35.79 50.68
CA GLN A 1095 0.93 34.37 50.74
C GLN A 1095 1.21 34.02 52.22
N PRO A 1096 1.45 32.74 52.61
CA PRO A 1096 0.98 31.46 52.06
C PRO A 1096 0.41 30.53 53.18
N LEU A 1097 -0.07 29.31 52.85
CA LEU A 1097 0.23 28.04 53.56
C LEU A 1097 -0.65 26.85 53.09
N ASP A 1098 -0.03 25.67 53.03
CA ASP A 1098 -0.63 24.31 52.96
C ASP A 1098 -0.82 23.80 54.44
N PRO A 1099 -1.42 22.62 54.80
CA PRO A 1099 -1.76 21.47 53.93
C PRO A 1099 -3.03 20.63 54.26
N THR A 1100 -3.42 19.78 53.29
CA THR A 1100 -4.25 18.55 53.45
C THR A 1100 -5.71 18.71 53.96
N ARG A 1101 -6.68 17.83 53.69
CA ARG A 1101 -6.62 16.34 53.67
C ARG A 1101 -7.94 15.73 53.11
N GLN A 1102 -7.84 14.65 52.31
CA GLN A 1102 -8.83 13.53 52.21
C GLN A 1102 -10.28 13.87 51.74
N LEU A 1103 -11.18 12.93 51.36
CA LEU A 1103 -11.16 11.46 51.20
C LEU A 1103 -12.25 11.06 50.17
N GLY A 1104 -12.27 9.78 49.74
CA GLY A 1104 -13.52 9.11 49.33
C GLY A 1104 -13.69 8.85 47.82
N ALA A 1105 -13.33 7.66 47.38
CA ALA A 1105 -13.81 7.07 46.12
C ALA A 1105 -14.98 6.12 46.38
N CYS A 1106 -15.81 5.83 45.38
CA CYS A 1106 -16.32 4.48 45.10
C CYS A 1106 -16.88 4.34 43.66
N GLN A 1107 -16.68 3.14 43.12
CA GLN A 1107 -17.25 2.54 41.90
C GLN A 1107 -18.34 1.50 42.32
N PRO A 1108 -18.88 0.61 41.45
CA PRO A 1108 -19.14 0.61 39.99
C PRO A 1108 -20.64 0.28 39.68
N GLY A 1109 -21.03 -0.02 38.41
CA GLY A 1109 -22.41 -0.49 38.13
C GLY A 1109 -22.91 -0.65 36.67
N ASP A 1110 -22.16 -1.33 35.80
CA ASP A 1110 -22.60 -2.21 34.68
C ASP A 1110 -24.03 -2.16 34.01
N PHE A 1111 -24.00 -2.02 32.68
CA PHE A 1111 -24.91 -2.58 31.62
C PHE A 1111 -26.43 -2.20 31.62
N ASP A 1112 -27.20 -2.21 30.51
CA ASP A 1112 -27.09 -3.01 29.28
C ASP A 1112 -27.70 -2.38 27.96
N TRP A 1113 -28.67 -3.01 27.29
CA TRP A 1113 -28.73 -3.10 25.81
C TRP A 1113 -29.67 -2.17 24.99
N ILE A 1114 -29.25 -1.96 23.71
CA ILE A 1114 -30.05 -1.77 22.47
C ILE A 1114 -31.01 -0.54 22.32
N ARG A 1115 -30.76 0.27 21.27
CA ARG A 1115 -31.78 1.17 20.68
C ARG A 1115 -32.95 0.40 20.06
N SER A 1116 -34.18 0.77 20.46
CA SER A 1116 -35.31 0.96 19.55
C SER A 1116 -35.71 2.45 19.57
N SER A 1117 -36.64 2.88 18.71
CA SER A 1117 -37.10 4.27 18.68
C SER A 1117 -38.56 4.33 18.31
N ASP A 1118 -39.41 4.70 19.27
CA ASP A 1118 -40.69 5.34 19.02
C ASP A 1118 -41.11 6.17 20.24
N LEU A 1119 -41.72 7.32 19.98
CA LEU A 1119 -42.53 8.19 20.86
C LEU A 1119 -42.03 8.58 22.27
N GLN A 1120 -42.02 9.90 22.52
CA GLN A 1120 -42.09 10.46 23.87
C GLN A 1120 -43.48 10.19 24.48
N LEU A 1121 -43.56 9.76 25.75
CA LEU A 1121 -44.70 10.03 26.65
C LEU A 1121 -44.29 9.81 28.12
N LEU A 1122 -44.45 10.86 28.94
CA LEU A 1122 -44.69 10.87 30.40
C LEU A 1122 -43.77 10.07 31.35
N SER A 1123 -42.81 10.80 31.94
CA SER A 1123 -42.53 10.93 33.39
C SER A 1123 -42.97 9.88 34.46
N SER A 1124 -42.09 9.73 35.45
CA SER A 1124 -42.32 9.63 36.92
C SER A 1124 -42.24 8.26 37.63
N GLY A 1125 -41.70 8.29 38.87
CA GLY A 1125 -41.64 7.19 39.84
C GLY A 1125 -40.40 6.27 39.77
N LEU A 1126 -39.91 5.63 40.84
CA LEU A 1126 -39.67 6.01 42.26
C LEU A 1126 -38.95 4.81 42.96
N ASP A 1127 -37.89 5.09 43.72
CA ASP A 1127 -37.30 4.42 44.91
C ASP A 1127 -37.12 2.87 45.10
N GLU A 1128 -35.93 2.54 45.65
CA GLU A 1128 -35.54 1.52 46.66
C GLU A 1128 -35.81 -0.01 46.51
N GLY A 1129 -34.94 -0.85 47.12
CA GLY A 1129 -35.44 -2.14 47.67
C GLY A 1129 -34.60 -3.41 47.92
N GLY A 1130 -33.30 -3.39 48.27
CA GLY A 1130 -32.70 -4.31 49.30
C GLY A 1130 -32.57 -5.87 49.18
N PHE A 1131 -31.40 -6.35 49.64
CA PHE A 1131 -31.15 -7.53 50.53
C PHE A 1131 -30.98 -9.01 50.06
N SER A 1132 -29.73 -9.50 50.27
CA SER A 1132 -29.28 -10.78 50.89
C SER A 1132 -29.68 -12.20 50.39
N GLN A 1133 -28.69 -12.87 49.78
CA GLN A 1133 -27.91 -14.00 50.37
C GLN A 1133 -28.62 -15.12 51.18
N LEU A 1134 -28.64 -16.37 50.67
CA LEU A 1134 -28.18 -17.61 51.36
C LEU A 1134 -28.30 -18.88 50.48
N GLY A 1135 -27.60 -19.97 50.85
CA GLY A 1135 -28.11 -21.36 50.69
C GLY A 1135 -27.41 -22.30 49.68
N SER A 1136 -26.76 -23.36 50.19
CA SER A 1136 -26.21 -24.48 49.40
C SER A 1136 -27.05 -25.75 49.53
N ALA A 1137 -27.15 -26.59 48.48
CA ALA A 1137 -27.28 -28.05 48.57
C ALA A 1137 -27.05 -28.74 47.21
N ASN A 1138 -26.50 -29.96 47.23
CA ASN A 1138 -26.31 -30.80 46.04
C ASN A 1138 -27.55 -31.65 45.73
N TYR A 1139 -27.77 -31.97 44.45
CA TYR A 1139 -27.86 -33.33 43.89
C TYR A 1139 -27.70 -33.22 42.36
N GLY A 1140 -27.31 -34.29 41.66
CA GLY A 1140 -27.12 -34.23 40.20
C GLY A 1140 -27.00 -35.60 39.54
N GLU A 1141 -26.97 -35.61 38.20
CA GLU A 1141 -26.59 -36.76 37.38
C GLU A 1141 -26.06 -36.29 36.00
N ALA A 1142 -25.43 -37.20 35.25
CA ALA A 1142 -24.39 -36.86 34.27
C ALA A 1142 -24.86 -36.49 32.84
N ALA A 1143 -24.09 -35.61 32.16
CA ALA A 1143 -23.99 -35.57 30.69
C ALA A 1143 -22.74 -34.80 30.17
N LEU A 1144 -21.72 -35.55 29.71
CA LEU A 1144 -20.67 -35.21 28.71
C LEU A 1144 -19.71 -34.00 28.97
N PRO A 1145 -18.46 -34.04 28.45
CA PRO A 1145 -17.42 -33.05 28.78
C PRO A 1145 -17.55 -31.72 28.03
N SER A 1146 -17.09 -30.65 28.69
CA SER A 1146 -16.98 -29.28 28.18
C SER A 1146 -15.57 -28.98 27.66
N LEU A 1147 -15.44 -28.08 26.68
CA LEU A 1147 -14.16 -27.54 26.22
C LEU A 1147 -13.63 -26.49 27.23
N SER A 1148 -13.25 -26.97 28.41
CA SER A 1148 -12.69 -26.19 29.51
C SER A 1148 -11.41 -26.80 30.12
N ASP A 1149 -11.05 -28.02 29.73
CA ASP A 1149 -9.89 -28.72 30.28
C ASP A 1149 -8.61 -28.42 29.47
N ILE A 1150 -7.95 -27.30 29.81
CA ILE A 1150 -6.49 -27.07 29.76
C ILE A 1150 -6.23 -25.93 30.76
N GLU A 1151 -5.72 -26.26 31.94
CA GLU A 1151 -5.12 -25.28 32.86
C GLU A 1151 -3.59 -25.24 32.71
N PRO A 1152 -2.94 -24.12 33.07
CA PRO A 1152 -1.53 -23.89 32.74
C PRO A 1152 -0.55 -24.49 33.76
N TRP A 1153 0.45 -25.23 33.28
CA TRP A 1153 1.61 -25.65 34.08
C TRP A 1153 2.71 -24.58 34.08
N TRP A 1154 2.75 -23.72 35.10
CA TRP A 1154 3.96 -23.02 35.54
C TRP A 1154 3.89 -22.68 37.03
N ASP A 1155 4.55 -23.47 37.89
CA ASP A 1155 5.35 -22.91 38.98
C ASP A 1155 6.39 -23.94 39.48
N SER A 1156 7.51 -23.49 40.05
CA SER A 1156 8.69 -24.32 40.41
C SER A 1156 8.84 -24.49 41.93
N PRO A 1157 9.56 -25.53 42.43
CA PRO A 1157 10.98 -25.29 42.78
C PRO A 1157 11.93 -26.53 42.76
N GLY A 1158 13.26 -26.31 42.71
CA GLY A 1158 14.23 -27.22 43.36
C GLY A 1158 15.56 -27.57 42.64
N ASN A 1159 16.65 -26.89 43.05
CA ASN A 1159 18.09 -27.28 43.05
C ASN A 1159 18.61 -28.57 42.36
N GLY A 1160 19.74 -28.47 41.64
CA GLY A 1160 20.62 -29.63 41.34
C GLY A 1160 21.88 -29.33 40.50
N PHE A 1161 23.06 -29.26 41.15
CA PHE A 1161 24.42 -29.09 40.59
C PHE A 1161 24.78 -29.87 39.29
N GLY A 1162 25.66 -29.30 38.44
CA GLY A 1162 26.33 -30.08 37.37
C GLY A 1162 27.21 -29.33 36.33
N SER A 1163 28.39 -28.82 36.73
CA SER A 1163 29.52 -28.54 35.81
C SER A 1163 30.47 -29.77 35.80
N PRO A 1164 31.34 -30.04 34.79
CA PRO A 1164 32.13 -29.05 34.04
C PRO A 1164 32.37 -29.32 32.52
N LEU A 1165 33.20 -28.44 31.93
CA LEU A 1165 33.70 -28.34 30.54
C LEU A 1165 32.72 -27.73 29.55
#